data_AF-A0A366DXY7-F1
#
_entry.id   AF-A0A366DXY7-F1
#
_cell.length_a   1.000
_cell.length_b   1.000
_cell.length_c   1.000
_cell.angle_alpha   90.00
_cell.angle_beta   90.00
_cell.angle_gamma   90.00
#
_symmetry.space_group_name_H-M   'P 1'
#
loop_
_entity.id
_entity.type
_entity.pdbx_description
1 polymer ?
#
loop_
_entity_poly.entity_id
_entity_poly.type
_entity_poly.pdbx_seq_one_letter_code
_entity_poly.pdbx_strand_id
1 'polypeptide(L)'
;MHVVVVNRGEIAVRILRTARELGFRTVAVYTPEEREAAHVRLADEAVALEGEGAAAYLDIAGVIAAARTAGAGTLVHPGYGFLSESAEFAEACRAAGLVFVGPEPDALRTFGDKVSARAAAERIGVPVLPATAHGSDIEEIAALLAAHPDGVMIKAAAGGGGRGMRVVRDPDDLGAAHAACRAEAAAGFGDDRVYAETLAPKARHIEVQIVAHGARATAVGDRDCSVQRRHQKLIEIAPAPDLDDEVRAGLHRDAVALAEAAGCRGVITVEFLVSGAQWWFLEVNPRLQVEHTVTEEVTGLDLVAVQLELASGRPLPEFPAPRGYAVQARVNAENLTAEGDVLPASGVVTRFEPPTGPHVRVDTALHAGMRHGVRFDSLLAKVITRGDTFPIAVRRCAQALGETVVEGVGTNVTVLRAVLDALADGGVVTTQWFESNRGDLLARAAQYADTADRVVADGGDAPKRGSRGRSRNEEAGGDFATTDSTPALEIALSAGESVLGAPMGATVVALTPVGSVIPADGEVAVLEAMKMQHVVRATEALLVARHLVHPGDVVDPGAPLITWTATDHDGVAEAEAAVDLDAVRDDLAELLERRRAASDGGRPEAVAKRRKLRRRTARENIADLVDADSFVEYGALAVAAQRSRRSQEDLIANTPADGLITGVATVNADCFGAEAARAVILSYDYTVLAGTQGMRNHAKTDRMLELARAQRLPVVFFTEGGGGRPGDTDHSGISGLDVTTFRAMGALSGQVPLIGIVSGRCFAGNAALLGMCDVVIATPDANIGMGGPAMIEGGGLGVYAPEDIGPVDVQRRNGVVHLVAADEADAVDLARRYLAYFQGDDRDWTAPDPRAARHVVPENRLRAFDIREAIATVADTGSVLELRRDWGVGVVTALVRVEGRAFGLIANDCHHLGGAIDAPAADKLSLFLRLCDAHRLPIVSLCDTPGFMVGPEAEKQATVTKFSRLFIDAAAMSVPWGTVILRKGYGLGAQAMAAGSFRAPRFVIAWPTGEIGGMGLEGAVRLGFAKELAAIADPVERQAAFDNLVRLAYASGKALTAATVFELDDVIDPAETRRWLRTLR
;
A
#
# COMPACT_ATOMS: atom_id res chain seq x y z
N MET A 1 -32.31 17.81 33.51
CA MET A 1 -31.04 17.74 32.76
C MET A 1 -31.32 16.94 31.49
N HIS A 2 -30.70 17.29 30.36
CA HIS A 2 -30.93 16.61 29.09
C HIS A 2 -29.81 15.61 28.79
N VAL A 3 -30.16 14.55 28.08
CA VAL A 3 -29.21 13.64 27.42
C VAL A 3 -29.52 13.65 25.93
N VAL A 4 -28.56 14.09 25.11
CA VAL A 4 -28.61 13.97 23.65
C VAL A 4 -27.85 12.72 23.26
N VAL A 5 -28.52 11.80 22.57
CA VAL A 5 -27.91 10.57 22.07
C VAL A 5 -27.48 10.79 20.63
N VAL A 6 -26.17 10.86 20.42
CA VAL A 6 -25.52 11.03 19.10
C VAL A 6 -25.16 9.66 18.57
N ASN A 7 -26.18 8.87 18.31
CA ASN A 7 -26.07 7.54 17.73
C ASN A 7 -27.46 7.09 17.25
N ARG A 8 -27.54 5.87 16.69
CA ARG A 8 -28.75 5.29 16.13
C ARG A 8 -28.87 3.80 16.44
N GLY A 9 -29.96 3.18 16.02
CA GLY A 9 -30.15 1.73 16.16
C GLY A 9 -30.23 1.28 17.62
N GLU A 10 -29.75 0.06 17.90
CA GLU A 10 -29.95 -0.59 19.21
C GLU A 10 -29.31 0.18 20.36
N ILE A 11 -28.09 0.69 20.17
CA ILE A 11 -27.39 1.44 21.22
C ILE A 11 -28.08 2.73 21.59
N ALA A 12 -28.69 3.42 20.62
CA ALA A 12 -29.47 4.61 20.91
C ALA A 12 -30.70 4.25 21.76
N VAL A 13 -31.40 3.16 21.43
CA VAL A 13 -32.51 2.64 22.25
C VAL A 13 -32.01 2.29 23.66
N ARG A 14 -30.89 1.57 23.78
CA ARG A 14 -30.28 1.18 25.05
C ARG A 14 -29.97 2.39 25.94
N ILE A 15 -29.38 3.44 25.38
CA ILE A 15 -29.04 4.66 26.13
C ILE A 15 -30.28 5.43 26.54
N LEU A 16 -31.23 5.61 25.62
CA LEU A 16 -32.48 6.32 25.86
C LEU A 16 -33.29 5.67 26.99
N ARG A 17 -33.35 4.33 27.04
CA ARG A 17 -34.05 3.61 28.11
C ARG A 17 -33.49 3.95 29.49
N THR A 18 -32.18 3.79 29.69
CA THR A 18 -31.54 4.14 30.97
C THR A 18 -31.66 5.62 31.30
N ALA A 19 -31.47 6.52 30.32
CA ALA A 19 -31.61 7.94 30.55
C ALA A 19 -33.04 8.31 31.03
N ARG A 20 -34.07 7.70 30.46
CA ARG A 20 -35.47 7.86 30.90
C ARG A 20 -35.70 7.29 32.31
N GLU A 21 -35.17 6.11 32.60
CA GLU A 21 -35.27 5.49 33.94
C GLU A 21 -34.62 6.35 35.03
N LEU A 22 -33.52 7.01 34.73
CA LEU A 22 -32.84 7.97 35.61
C LEU A 22 -33.51 9.36 35.63
N GLY A 23 -34.59 9.58 34.87
CA GLY A 23 -35.36 10.82 34.85
C GLY A 23 -34.73 11.96 34.04
N PHE A 24 -33.79 11.66 33.13
CA PHE A 24 -33.33 12.65 32.15
C PHE A 24 -34.37 12.87 31.06
N ARG A 25 -34.44 14.10 30.54
CA ARG A 25 -35.18 14.38 29.31
C ARG A 25 -34.29 14.03 28.13
N THR A 26 -34.84 13.25 27.21
CA THR A 26 -34.05 12.58 26.18
C THR A 26 -34.23 13.21 24.81
N VAL A 27 -33.11 13.38 24.10
CA VAL A 27 -33.10 13.91 22.73
C VAL A 27 -32.38 12.91 21.82
N ALA A 28 -33.02 12.48 20.74
CA ALA A 28 -32.39 11.68 19.69
C ALA A 28 -32.01 12.56 18.48
N VAL A 29 -30.88 12.26 17.84
CA VAL A 29 -30.59 12.76 16.50
C VAL A 29 -30.91 11.69 15.45
N TYR A 30 -31.34 12.09 14.26
CA TYR A 30 -31.73 11.14 13.21
C TYR A 30 -31.55 11.71 11.80
N THR A 31 -31.33 10.82 10.83
CA THR A 31 -31.39 11.19 9.39
C THR A 31 -32.83 11.19 8.90
N PRO A 32 -33.19 11.89 7.81
CA PRO A 32 -34.57 11.91 7.30
C PRO A 32 -35.20 10.53 7.06
N GLU A 33 -34.40 9.53 6.65
CA GLU A 33 -34.82 8.14 6.43
C GLU A 33 -35.19 7.40 7.73
N GLU A 34 -34.68 7.86 8.89
CA GLU A 34 -34.86 7.24 10.19
C GLU A 34 -35.97 7.89 11.02
N ARG A 35 -36.82 8.72 10.39
CA ARG A 35 -37.92 9.43 11.08
C ARG A 35 -38.83 8.50 11.90
N GLU A 36 -39.00 7.27 11.44
CA GLU A 36 -39.80 6.25 12.10
C GLU A 36 -38.98 5.22 12.89
N ALA A 37 -37.66 5.42 13.05
CA ALA A 37 -36.82 4.49 13.78
C ALA A 37 -37.19 4.41 15.26
N ALA A 38 -36.90 3.26 15.89
CA ALA A 38 -37.29 2.99 17.27
C ALA A 38 -36.71 4.00 18.27
N HIS A 39 -35.46 4.44 18.08
CA HIS A 39 -34.82 5.43 18.97
C HIS A 39 -35.46 6.81 18.85
N VAL A 40 -35.90 7.21 17.65
CA VAL A 40 -36.61 8.48 17.42
C VAL A 40 -37.95 8.48 18.14
N ARG A 41 -38.72 7.39 18.02
CA ARG A 41 -40.02 7.26 18.70
C ARG A 41 -39.90 7.17 20.23
N LEU A 42 -38.75 6.70 20.75
CA LEU A 42 -38.52 6.53 22.18
C LEU A 42 -38.08 7.82 22.90
N ALA A 43 -37.40 8.72 22.19
CA ALA A 43 -36.92 9.97 22.75
C ALA A 43 -38.05 10.96 23.02
N ASP A 44 -37.89 11.84 24.01
CA ASP A 44 -38.88 12.90 24.31
C ASP A 44 -38.87 13.98 23.22
N GLU A 45 -37.70 14.22 22.61
CA GLU A 45 -37.50 15.11 21.48
C GLU A 45 -36.59 14.46 20.44
N ALA A 46 -36.74 14.84 19.18
CA ALA A 46 -35.89 14.37 18.10
C ALA A 46 -35.50 15.51 17.16
N VAL A 47 -34.20 15.59 16.83
CA VAL A 47 -33.65 16.62 15.94
C VAL A 47 -33.11 15.94 14.68
N ALA A 48 -33.58 16.40 13.52
CA ALA A 48 -33.09 15.89 12.24
C ALA A 48 -31.68 16.45 11.96
N LEU A 49 -30.77 15.58 11.55
CA LEU A 49 -29.46 15.95 11.02
C LEU A 49 -29.58 16.27 9.52
N GLU A 50 -28.71 17.15 9.03
CA GLU A 50 -28.56 17.39 7.61
C GLU A 50 -27.72 16.26 6.97
N GLY A 51 -28.14 15.76 5.81
CA GLY A 51 -27.48 14.66 5.10
C GLY A 51 -28.14 13.29 5.25
N GLU A 52 -27.50 12.28 4.67
CA GLU A 52 -28.00 10.89 4.60
C GLU A 52 -26.96 9.89 5.13
N GLY A 53 -27.45 8.76 5.65
CA GLY A 53 -26.62 7.63 6.06
C GLY A 53 -25.63 7.94 7.20
N ALA A 54 -24.55 7.16 7.26
CA ALA A 54 -23.53 7.26 8.31
C ALA A 54 -22.80 8.61 8.35
N ALA A 55 -22.66 9.30 7.20
CA ALA A 55 -21.94 10.57 7.11
C ALA A 55 -22.58 11.68 7.95
N ALA A 56 -23.91 11.69 8.07
CA ALA A 56 -24.63 12.68 8.88
C ALA A 56 -24.26 12.60 10.37
N TYR A 57 -24.02 11.39 10.90
CA TYR A 57 -23.61 11.18 12.29
C TYR A 57 -22.12 11.49 12.54
N LEU A 58 -21.33 11.65 11.48
CA LEU A 58 -19.90 12.00 11.54
C LEU A 58 -19.66 13.51 11.39
N ASP A 59 -20.65 14.29 10.99
CA ASP A 59 -20.53 15.75 10.92
C ASP A 59 -20.59 16.38 12.33
N ILE A 60 -19.40 16.60 12.90
CA ILE A 60 -19.22 17.23 14.22
C ILE A 60 -19.98 18.56 14.30
N ALA A 61 -19.96 19.39 13.25
CA ALA A 61 -20.59 20.71 13.30
C ALA A 61 -22.12 20.59 13.36
N GLY A 62 -22.71 19.78 12.47
CA GLY A 62 -24.15 19.49 12.45
C GLY A 62 -24.64 18.84 13.74
N VAL A 63 -23.91 17.86 14.25
CA VAL A 63 -24.24 17.19 15.52
C VAL A 63 -24.18 18.15 16.70
N ILE A 64 -23.14 18.99 16.80
CA ILE A 64 -23.04 20.00 17.88
C ILE A 64 -24.19 21.00 17.77
N ALA A 65 -24.55 21.44 16.56
CA ALA A 65 -25.69 22.32 16.35
C ALA A 65 -27.00 21.68 16.84
N ALA A 66 -27.22 20.41 16.52
CA ALA A 66 -28.38 19.64 17.00
C ALA A 66 -28.38 19.49 18.53
N ALA A 67 -27.25 19.11 19.13
CA ALA A 67 -27.15 18.90 20.58
C ALA A 67 -27.33 20.20 21.39
N ARG A 68 -26.92 21.35 20.85
CA ARG A 68 -27.08 22.66 21.52
C ARG A 68 -28.53 23.08 21.71
N THR A 69 -29.47 22.52 20.93
CA THR A 69 -30.91 22.80 21.09
C THR A 69 -31.44 22.42 22.48
N ALA A 70 -30.82 21.44 23.14
CA ALA A 70 -31.16 20.98 24.49
C ALA A 70 -30.61 21.88 25.62
N GLY A 71 -29.79 22.88 25.30
CA GLY A 71 -29.23 23.86 26.24
C GLY A 71 -27.86 23.49 26.83
N ALA A 72 -27.24 24.43 27.55
CA ALA A 72 -25.94 24.27 28.17
C ALA A 72 -25.94 23.24 29.32
N GLY A 73 -24.83 22.54 29.50
CA GLY A 73 -24.69 21.47 30.50
C GLY A 73 -25.39 20.15 30.13
N THR A 74 -25.90 20.05 28.89
CA THR A 74 -26.49 18.81 28.36
C THR A 74 -25.43 17.74 28.21
N LEU A 75 -25.77 16.52 28.62
CA LEU A 75 -24.95 15.34 28.43
C LEU A 75 -25.08 14.86 26.97
N VAL A 76 -23.96 14.62 26.29
CA VAL A 76 -23.91 14.16 24.90
C VAL A 76 -23.32 12.77 24.90
N HIS A 77 -24.16 11.76 24.63
CA HIS A 77 -23.76 10.37 24.67
C HIS A 77 -23.56 9.84 23.24
N PRO A 78 -22.33 9.49 22.85
CA PRO A 78 -22.03 9.06 21.48
C PRO A 78 -22.22 7.56 21.24
N GLY A 79 -22.65 6.79 22.25
CA GLY A 79 -22.69 5.32 22.20
C GLY A 79 -21.36 4.68 21.82
N TYR A 80 -21.38 3.86 20.77
CA TYR A 80 -20.21 3.24 20.14
C TYR A 80 -20.22 3.45 18.63
N GLY A 81 -19.05 3.40 17.98
CA GLY A 81 -18.92 3.81 16.58
C GLY A 81 -19.11 5.32 16.39
N PHE A 82 -19.19 5.79 15.16
CA PHE A 82 -19.27 7.23 14.82
C PHE A 82 -18.23 8.07 15.57
N LEU A 83 -18.68 9.09 16.31
CA LEU A 83 -17.83 10.05 17.03
C LEU A 83 -17.48 9.62 18.46
N SER A 84 -17.78 8.38 18.86
CA SER A 84 -17.56 7.90 20.24
C SER A 84 -16.09 7.83 20.68
N GLU A 85 -15.16 7.80 19.74
CA GLU A 85 -13.71 7.80 20.00
C GLU A 85 -13.04 9.11 19.56
N SER A 86 -13.80 10.11 19.08
CA SER A 86 -13.25 11.36 18.56
C SER A 86 -12.93 12.36 19.68
N ALA A 87 -11.64 12.64 19.86
CA ALA A 87 -11.17 13.69 20.75
C ALA A 87 -11.65 15.07 20.31
N GLU A 88 -11.70 15.32 18.99
CA GLU A 88 -12.18 16.57 18.40
C GLU A 88 -13.65 16.81 18.74
N PHE A 89 -14.47 15.76 18.71
CA PHE A 89 -15.87 15.86 19.09
C PHE A 89 -16.04 16.14 20.59
N ALA A 90 -15.28 15.48 21.46
CA ALA A 90 -15.30 15.75 22.90
C ALA A 90 -14.86 17.20 23.21
N GLU A 91 -13.85 17.73 22.50
CA GLU A 91 -13.45 19.14 22.58
C GLU A 91 -14.54 20.10 22.08
N ALA A 92 -15.18 19.77 20.96
CA ALA A 92 -16.26 20.57 20.40
C ALA A 92 -17.47 20.61 21.35
N CYS A 93 -17.82 19.50 22.01
CA CYS A 93 -18.81 19.48 23.07
C CYS A 93 -18.43 20.45 24.19
N ARG A 94 -17.20 20.36 24.71
CA ARG A 94 -16.71 21.25 25.78
C ARG A 94 -16.76 22.72 25.38
N ALA A 95 -16.33 23.05 24.16
CA ALA A 95 -16.35 24.41 23.62
C ALA A 95 -17.78 24.96 23.45
N ALA A 96 -18.74 24.08 23.15
CA ALA A 96 -20.16 24.42 23.03
C ALA A 96 -20.90 24.48 24.39
N GLY A 97 -20.22 24.23 25.51
CA GLY A 97 -20.83 24.16 26.85
C GLY A 97 -21.66 22.89 27.07
N LEU A 98 -21.38 21.82 26.32
CA LEU A 98 -21.96 20.49 26.45
C LEU A 98 -20.99 19.56 27.20
N VAL A 99 -21.50 18.46 27.76
CA VAL A 99 -20.70 17.49 28.50
C VAL A 99 -20.65 16.18 27.70
N PHE A 100 -19.47 15.84 27.19
CA PHE A 100 -19.25 14.56 26.53
C PHE A 100 -19.33 13.41 27.54
N VAL A 101 -20.15 12.40 27.26
CA VAL A 101 -20.30 11.20 28.10
C VAL A 101 -19.27 10.15 27.67
N GLY A 102 -18.05 10.30 28.20
CA GLY A 102 -16.93 9.42 27.93
C GLY A 102 -15.61 10.01 28.48
N PRO A 103 -14.47 9.43 28.07
CA PRO A 103 -13.14 9.91 28.44
C PRO A 103 -12.85 11.34 28.01
N GLU A 104 -11.94 11.98 28.73
CA GLU A 104 -11.44 13.31 28.37
C GLU A 104 -10.65 13.27 27.04
N PRO A 105 -10.57 14.37 26.28
CA PRO A 105 -9.89 14.42 25.00
C PRO A 105 -8.45 13.87 25.01
N ASP A 106 -7.69 14.10 26.07
CA ASP A 106 -6.31 13.60 26.19
C ASP A 106 -6.26 12.06 26.29
N ALA A 107 -7.21 11.46 27.01
CA ALA A 107 -7.35 10.01 27.08
C ALA A 107 -7.84 9.43 25.75
N LEU A 108 -8.78 10.12 25.07
CA LEU A 108 -9.23 9.75 23.72
C LEU A 108 -8.08 9.78 22.71
N ARG A 109 -7.21 10.81 22.73
CA ARG A 109 -6.03 10.86 21.85
C ARG A 109 -5.01 9.78 22.17
N THR A 110 -4.85 9.43 23.45
CA THR A 110 -3.90 8.38 23.88
C THR A 110 -4.39 6.97 23.53
N PHE A 111 -5.69 6.71 23.66
CA PHE A 111 -6.24 5.37 23.43
C PHE A 111 -6.80 5.17 22.03
N GLY A 112 -7.20 6.24 21.34
CA GLY A 112 -7.69 6.21 19.96
C GLY A 112 -6.59 6.05 18.90
N ASP A 113 -5.32 6.14 19.30
CA ASP A 113 -4.17 5.85 18.44
C ASP A 113 -3.38 4.66 18.99
N LYS A 114 -3.22 3.63 18.15
CA LYS A 114 -2.62 2.34 18.56
C LYS A 114 -1.17 2.48 19.01
N VAL A 115 -0.40 3.40 18.41
CA VAL A 115 0.99 3.67 18.79
C VAL A 115 1.05 4.19 20.22
N SER A 116 0.29 5.25 20.49
CA SER A 116 0.30 5.92 21.78
C SER A 116 -0.31 5.05 22.88
N ALA A 117 -1.33 4.25 22.58
CA ALA A 117 -1.92 3.29 23.50
C ALA A 117 -0.90 2.21 23.91
N ARG A 118 -0.20 1.64 22.92
CA ARG A 118 0.86 0.66 23.14
C ARG A 118 2.03 1.26 23.93
N ALA A 119 2.50 2.43 23.56
CA ALA A 119 3.58 3.13 24.27
C ALA A 119 3.19 3.48 25.71
N ALA A 120 1.89 3.73 25.98
CA ALA A 120 1.38 3.93 27.33
C ALA A 120 1.45 2.62 28.14
N ALA A 121 1.07 1.49 27.55
CA ALA A 121 1.17 0.16 28.17
C ALA A 121 2.62 -0.21 28.50
N GLU A 122 3.54 -0.06 27.54
CA GLU A 122 4.97 -0.34 27.73
C GLU A 122 5.58 0.50 28.85
N ARG A 123 5.22 1.79 28.93
CA ARG A 123 5.78 2.73 29.93
C ARG A 123 5.44 2.34 31.37
N ILE A 124 4.29 1.71 31.59
CA ILE A 124 3.86 1.26 32.92
C ILE A 124 4.11 -0.24 33.15
N GLY A 125 4.79 -0.91 32.22
CA GLY A 125 5.21 -2.30 32.36
C GLY A 125 4.10 -3.33 32.09
N VAL A 126 3.02 -2.95 31.40
CA VAL A 126 2.02 -3.93 30.95
C VAL A 126 2.61 -4.72 29.77
N PRO A 127 2.56 -6.07 29.78
CA PRO A 127 3.11 -6.88 28.70
C PRO A 127 2.46 -6.57 27.34
N VAL A 128 3.27 -6.44 26.29
CA VAL A 128 2.83 -6.25 24.89
C VAL A 128 3.53 -7.26 23.99
N LEU A 129 2.89 -7.64 22.88
CA LEU A 129 3.53 -8.53 21.90
C LEU A 129 4.73 -7.83 21.25
N PRO A 130 5.88 -8.48 21.04
CA PRO A 130 6.95 -7.91 20.22
C PRO A 130 6.42 -7.45 18.87
N ALA A 131 6.84 -6.26 18.44
CA ALA A 131 6.35 -5.62 17.23
C ALA A 131 7.45 -4.78 16.57
N THR A 132 7.29 -4.54 15.27
CA THR A 132 8.12 -3.59 14.53
C THR A 132 7.62 -2.15 14.74
N ALA A 133 8.42 -1.18 14.31
CA ALA A 133 8.00 0.21 14.27
C ALA A 133 6.83 0.41 13.27
N HIS A 134 6.12 1.52 13.38
CA HIS A 134 5.07 1.86 12.43
C HIS A 134 5.67 2.42 11.14
N GLY A 135 5.17 1.94 10.00
CA GLY A 135 5.80 2.20 8.71
C GLY A 135 7.06 1.36 8.47
N SER A 136 7.22 0.27 9.23
CA SER A 136 8.29 -0.71 9.01
C SER A 136 8.20 -1.30 7.61
N ASP A 137 9.36 -1.47 7.00
CA ASP A 137 9.47 -2.11 5.69
C ASP A 137 9.33 -3.64 5.80
N ILE A 138 9.30 -4.29 4.65
CA ILE A 138 9.14 -5.73 4.58
C ILE A 138 10.34 -6.45 5.18
N GLU A 139 11.54 -5.86 5.11
CA GLU A 139 12.77 -6.39 5.69
C GLU A 139 12.73 -6.42 7.22
N GLU A 140 12.24 -5.36 7.87
CA GLU A 140 12.04 -5.31 9.32
C GLU A 140 10.97 -6.32 9.78
N ILE A 141 9.88 -6.45 9.02
CA ILE A 141 8.84 -7.45 9.30
C ILE A 141 9.38 -8.87 9.07
N ALA A 142 10.21 -9.08 8.05
CA ALA A 142 10.89 -10.35 7.80
C ALA A 142 11.85 -10.72 8.92
N ALA A 143 12.56 -9.75 9.49
CA ALA A 143 13.42 -9.96 10.64
C ALA A 143 12.60 -10.36 11.89
N LEU A 144 11.44 -9.74 12.12
CA LEU A 144 10.53 -10.14 13.18
C LEU A 144 9.99 -11.56 12.96
N LEU A 145 9.59 -11.90 11.74
CA LEU A 145 9.13 -13.25 11.37
C LEU A 145 10.23 -14.30 11.55
N ALA A 146 11.47 -13.99 11.18
CA ALA A 146 12.61 -14.88 11.38
C ALA A 146 12.92 -15.11 12.87
N ALA A 147 12.72 -14.10 13.72
CA ALA A 147 12.87 -14.22 15.16
C ALA A 147 11.69 -14.96 15.83
N HIS A 148 10.52 -14.99 15.20
CA HIS A 148 9.28 -15.55 15.75
C HIS A 148 8.58 -16.47 14.73
N PRO A 149 9.01 -17.76 14.65
CA PRO A 149 8.56 -18.70 13.62
C PRO A 149 7.09 -19.11 13.74
N ASP A 150 6.40 -18.81 14.85
CA ASP A 150 4.96 -19.02 15.00
C ASP A 150 4.12 -18.10 14.09
N GLY A 151 4.74 -17.05 13.55
CA GLY A 151 4.17 -16.12 12.59
C GLY A 151 4.12 -14.68 13.10
N VAL A 152 3.75 -13.78 12.19
CA VAL A 152 3.50 -12.36 12.49
C VAL A 152 2.12 -11.95 11.95
N MET A 153 1.52 -10.95 12.56
CA MET A 153 0.32 -10.27 12.08
C MET A 153 0.72 -8.89 11.58
N ILE A 154 0.63 -8.69 10.26
CA ILE A 154 0.76 -7.36 9.66
C ILE A 154 -0.54 -6.61 9.91
N LYS A 155 -0.44 -5.36 10.36
CA LYS A 155 -1.57 -4.49 10.71
C LYS A 155 -1.39 -3.11 10.08
N ALA A 156 -2.48 -2.51 9.62
CA ALA A 156 -2.54 -1.11 9.23
C ALA A 156 -2.32 -0.21 10.46
N ALA A 157 -1.45 0.80 10.34
CA ALA A 157 -1.14 1.73 11.42
C ALA A 157 -2.36 2.57 11.84
N ALA A 158 -3.17 3.02 10.87
CA ALA A 158 -4.39 3.81 11.10
C ALA A 158 -5.68 2.97 11.15
N GLY A 159 -5.57 1.63 11.17
CA GLY A 159 -6.72 0.73 11.01
C GLY A 159 -7.41 0.36 12.32
N GLY A 160 -8.75 0.27 12.30
CA GLY A 160 -9.59 -0.22 13.41
C GLY A 160 -10.55 -1.34 12.98
N GLY A 161 -11.04 -2.13 13.95
CA GLY A 161 -12.16 -3.06 13.73
C GLY A 161 -11.89 -4.25 12.80
N GLY A 162 -10.68 -4.81 12.82
CA GLY A 162 -10.39 -6.06 12.10
C GLY A 162 -9.98 -5.91 10.63
N ARG A 163 -10.05 -4.70 10.06
CA ARG A 163 -9.70 -4.41 8.65
C ARG A 163 -8.22 -4.05 8.49
N GLY A 164 -7.63 -4.44 7.37
CA GLY A 164 -6.21 -4.22 7.10
C GLY A 164 -5.29 -5.00 8.05
N MET A 165 -5.61 -6.27 8.31
CA MET A 165 -4.73 -7.19 9.05
C MET A 165 -4.51 -8.49 8.26
N ARG A 166 -3.30 -9.03 8.29
CA ARG A 166 -2.93 -10.29 7.62
C ARG A 166 -1.97 -11.11 8.45
N VAL A 167 -2.32 -12.38 8.66
CA VAL A 167 -1.43 -13.36 9.30
C VAL A 167 -0.43 -13.85 8.26
N VAL A 168 0.86 -13.84 8.61
CA VAL A 168 1.95 -14.41 7.82
C VAL A 168 2.68 -15.43 8.68
N ARG A 169 2.73 -16.67 8.19
CA ARG A 169 3.50 -17.76 8.83
C ARG A 169 4.64 -18.21 7.94
N ASP A 170 4.40 -18.28 6.64
CA ASP A 170 5.42 -18.58 5.64
C ASP A 170 6.10 -17.28 5.19
N PRO A 171 7.44 -17.17 5.26
CA PRO A 171 8.17 -16.04 4.69
C PRO A 171 7.84 -15.77 3.21
N ASP A 172 7.48 -16.78 2.43
CA ASP A 172 7.14 -16.62 1.01
C ASP A 172 5.82 -15.84 0.81
N ASP A 173 4.90 -15.91 1.78
CA ASP A 173 3.63 -15.18 1.77
C ASP A 173 3.77 -13.71 2.20
N LEU A 174 4.92 -13.35 2.79
CA LEU A 174 5.13 -12.02 3.39
C LEU A 174 4.97 -10.90 2.37
N GLY A 175 5.50 -11.07 1.16
CA GLY A 175 5.40 -10.08 0.08
C GLY A 175 3.96 -9.76 -0.30
N ALA A 176 3.16 -10.80 -0.55
CA ALA A 176 1.76 -10.66 -0.93
C ALA A 176 0.91 -10.09 0.22
N ALA A 177 1.11 -10.60 1.44
CA ALA A 177 0.37 -10.16 2.62
C ALA A 177 0.68 -8.70 2.98
N HIS A 178 1.94 -8.28 2.90
CA HIS A 178 2.35 -6.90 3.13
C HIS A 178 1.74 -5.95 2.09
N ALA A 179 1.83 -6.28 0.80
CA ALA A 179 1.26 -5.47 -0.28
C ALA A 179 -0.27 -5.35 -0.16
N ALA A 180 -0.96 -6.45 0.12
CA ALA A 180 -2.40 -6.46 0.31
C ALA A 180 -2.83 -5.64 1.54
N CYS A 181 -2.11 -5.78 2.66
CA CYS A 181 -2.38 -5.03 3.88
C CYS A 181 -2.19 -3.52 3.67
N ARG A 182 -1.13 -3.09 2.97
CA ARG A 182 -0.89 -1.68 2.62
C ARG A 182 -1.95 -1.13 1.66
N ALA A 183 -2.34 -1.91 0.65
CA ALA A 183 -3.38 -1.51 -0.29
C ALA A 183 -4.74 -1.34 0.41
N GLU A 184 -5.09 -2.27 1.30
CA GLU A 184 -6.31 -2.16 2.12
C GLU A 184 -6.24 -1.00 3.10
N ALA A 185 -5.07 -0.75 3.71
CA ALA A 185 -4.84 0.38 4.61
C ALA A 185 -5.01 1.73 3.89
N ALA A 186 -4.41 1.86 2.71
CA ALA A 186 -4.52 3.05 1.87
C ALA A 186 -5.97 3.30 1.40
N ALA A 187 -6.66 2.25 0.95
CA ALA A 187 -8.04 2.36 0.48
C ALA A 187 -9.05 2.59 1.63
N GLY A 188 -8.79 2.03 2.81
CA GLY A 188 -9.68 2.08 3.95
C GLY A 188 -9.49 3.27 4.87
N PHE A 189 -8.24 3.73 5.06
CA PHE A 189 -7.87 4.72 6.08
C PHE A 189 -7.05 5.90 5.53
N GLY A 190 -6.72 5.91 4.23
CA GLY A 190 -5.91 6.96 3.62
C GLY A 190 -4.44 6.98 4.08
N ASP A 191 -4.01 5.94 4.80
CA ASP A 191 -2.66 5.76 5.34
C ASP A 191 -2.18 4.35 4.98
N ASP A 192 -1.09 4.26 4.23
CA ASP A 192 -0.54 2.99 3.74
C ASP A 192 0.54 2.39 4.66
N ARG A 193 0.80 3.04 5.80
CA ARG A 193 1.75 2.54 6.79
C ARG A 193 1.19 1.30 7.46
N VAL A 194 2.06 0.30 7.56
CA VAL A 194 1.79 -0.94 8.28
C VAL A 194 2.89 -1.17 9.32
N TYR A 195 2.60 -2.06 10.26
CA TYR A 195 3.56 -2.60 11.20
C TYR A 195 3.24 -4.08 11.38
N ALA A 196 4.16 -4.85 11.97
CA ALA A 196 3.88 -6.23 12.32
C ALA A 196 4.04 -6.47 13.81
N GLU A 197 3.14 -7.28 14.37
CA GLU A 197 3.28 -7.84 15.72
C GLU A 197 3.47 -9.34 15.61
N THR A 198 4.15 -9.94 16.58
CA THR A 198 4.23 -11.40 16.67
C THR A 198 2.83 -12.00 16.82
N LEU A 199 2.60 -13.14 16.16
CA LEU A 199 1.33 -13.85 16.25
C LEU A 199 1.30 -14.63 17.56
N ALA A 200 0.37 -14.31 18.46
CA ALA A 200 0.16 -15.10 19.67
C ALA A 200 -0.49 -16.46 19.32
N PRO A 201 0.22 -17.59 19.48
CA PRO A 201 -0.34 -18.90 19.13
C PRO A 201 -1.42 -19.30 20.13
N LYS A 202 -2.53 -19.86 19.61
CA LYS A 202 -3.68 -20.36 20.40
C LYS A 202 -4.25 -19.32 21.38
N ALA A 203 -4.24 -18.05 21.00
CA ALA A 203 -4.69 -16.97 21.87
C ALA A 203 -6.22 -16.91 21.99
N ARG A 204 -6.67 -16.67 23.23
CA ARG A 204 -8.01 -16.20 23.59
C ARG A 204 -8.03 -14.68 23.59
N HIS A 205 -9.13 -14.08 23.15
CA HIS A 205 -9.35 -12.64 23.24
C HIS A 205 -10.13 -12.36 24.53
N ILE A 206 -9.45 -11.85 25.56
CA ILE A 206 -10.03 -11.54 26.86
C ILE A 206 -10.05 -10.03 27.06
N GLU A 207 -11.16 -9.53 27.56
CA GLU A 207 -11.35 -8.11 27.84
C GLU A 207 -11.60 -7.86 29.31
N VAL A 208 -11.21 -6.69 29.80
CA VAL A 208 -11.53 -6.22 31.15
C VAL A 208 -12.38 -4.96 31.05
N GLN A 209 -13.56 -4.99 31.64
CA GLN A 209 -14.43 -3.82 31.79
C GLN A 209 -13.88 -2.93 32.90
N ILE A 210 -13.51 -1.70 32.55
CA ILE A 210 -13.04 -0.70 33.49
C ILE A 210 -14.06 0.41 33.64
N VAL A 211 -14.23 0.86 34.89
CA VAL A 211 -14.91 2.12 35.22
C VAL A 211 -13.90 3.02 35.93
N ALA A 212 -13.69 4.22 35.40
CA ALA A 212 -12.67 5.14 35.86
C ALA A 212 -13.23 6.53 36.18
N HIS A 213 -12.63 7.20 37.17
CA HIS A 213 -12.94 8.57 37.57
C HIS A 213 -11.64 9.34 37.86
N GLY A 214 -10.95 9.72 36.80
CA GLY A 214 -9.66 10.41 36.88
C GLY A 214 -8.56 9.47 37.36
N ALA A 215 -8.04 9.74 38.56
CA ALA A 215 -6.90 8.99 39.12
C ALA A 215 -7.28 7.67 39.81
N ARG A 216 -8.54 7.22 39.70
CA ARG A 216 -9.01 5.94 40.27
C ARG A 216 -9.75 5.16 39.21
N ALA A 217 -9.46 3.87 39.10
CA ALA A 217 -10.19 2.96 38.25
C ALA A 217 -10.55 1.65 38.97
N THR A 218 -11.55 0.94 38.44
CA THR A 218 -11.95 -0.38 38.96
C THR A 218 -12.27 -1.33 37.82
N ALA A 219 -11.73 -2.55 37.91
CA ALA A 219 -12.12 -3.66 37.06
C ALA A 219 -13.45 -4.24 37.56
N VAL A 220 -14.47 -4.16 36.73
CA VAL A 220 -15.84 -4.59 37.04
C VAL A 220 -16.07 -6.05 36.68
N GLY A 221 -15.36 -6.55 35.67
CA GLY A 221 -15.45 -7.93 35.22
C GLY A 221 -14.66 -8.13 33.94
N ASP A 222 -14.55 -9.39 33.51
CA ASP A 222 -13.89 -9.78 32.27
C ASP A 222 -14.83 -10.50 31.31
N ARG A 223 -14.50 -10.48 30.03
CA ARG A 223 -15.25 -11.12 28.94
C ARG A 223 -14.32 -11.94 28.07
N ASP A 224 -14.83 -13.03 27.53
CA ASP A 224 -14.19 -13.80 26.46
C ASP A 224 -14.90 -13.52 25.14
N CYS A 225 -14.16 -12.92 24.20
CA CYS A 225 -14.62 -12.53 22.86
C CYS A 225 -13.89 -13.34 21.77
N SER A 226 -13.40 -14.54 22.10
CA SER A 226 -12.60 -15.37 21.19
C SER A 226 -13.39 -15.94 20.01
N VAL A 227 -14.73 -16.02 20.11
CA VAL A 227 -15.58 -16.54 19.04
C VAL A 227 -15.85 -15.44 18.02
N GLN A 228 -15.02 -15.41 16.98
CA GLN A 228 -15.04 -14.40 15.93
C GLN A 228 -14.89 -15.00 14.53
N ARG A 229 -15.49 -14.36 13.51
CA ARG A 229 -15.36 -14.71 12.09
C ARG A 229 -14.72 -13.54 11.34
N ARG A 230 -13.60 -13.77 10.65
CA ARG A 230 -12.80 -12.69 10.02
C ARG A 230 -12.65 -11.44 10.92
N HIS A 231 -12.33 -11.65 12.21
CA HIS A 231 -12.20 -10.62 13.26
C HIS A 231 -13.49 -9.89 13.68
N GLN A 232 -14.67 -10.32 13.23
CA GLN A 232 -15.97 -9.86 13.74
C GLN A 232 -16.40 -10.74 14.92
N LYS A 233 -16.63 -10.15 16.10
CA LYS A 233 -17.12 -10.85 17.29
C LYS A 233 -18.54 -11.36 17.06
N LEU A 234 -18.80 -12.63 17.36
CA LEU A 234 -20.11 -13.28 17.17
C LEU A 234 -20.76 -13.67 18.49
N ILE A 235 -19.98 -14.25 19.40
CA ILE A 235 -20.41 -14.71 20.72
C ILE A 235 -19.48 -14.14 21.79
N GLU A 236 -20.05 -13.54 22.83
CA GLU A 236 -19.31 -13.03 23.99
C GLU A 236 -19.76 -13.69 25.28
N ILE A 237 -18.82 -13.97 26.17
CA ILE A 237 -19.08 -14.71 27.41
C ILE A 237 -18.52 -13.93 28.60
N ALA A 238 -19.30 -13.75 29.66
CA ALA A 238 -18.82 -13.15 30.92
C ALA A 238 -19.23 -14.02 32.12
N PRO A 239 -18.39 -14.18 33.15
CA PRO A 239 -16.94 -13.95 33.10
C PRO A 239 -16.26 -14.87 32.08
N ALA A 240 -15.01 -14.58 31.72
CA ALA A 240 -14.21 -15.48 30.88
C ALA A 240 -14.11 -16.87 31.54
N PRO A 241 -14.56 -17.96 30.87
CA PRO A 241 -14.57 -19.30 31.45
C PRO A 241 -13.15 -19.87 31.57
N ASP A 242 -12.92 -20.74 32.56
CA ASP A 242 -11.64 -21.46 32.78
C ASP A 242 -10.39 -20.57 32.65
N LEU A 243 -10.45 -19.36 33.21
CA LEU A 243 -9.31 -18.46 33.31
C LEU A 243 -8.69 -18.60 34.70
N ASP A 244 -7.40 -18.93 34.76
CA ASP A 244 -6.64 -19.06 36.00
C ASP A 244 -6.74 -17.78 36.86
N ASP A 245 -6.85 -17.94 38.18
CA ASP A 245 -7.07 -16.83 39.10
C ASP A 245 -5.91 -15.83 39.11
N GLU A 246 -4.66 -16.30 38.93
CA GLU A 246 -3.48 -15.44 38.86
C GLU A 246 -3.48 -14.63 37.55
N VAL A 247 -3.84 -15.27 36.43
CA VAL A 247 -3.99 -14.60 35.13
C VAL A 247 -5.11 -13.56 35.19
N ARG A 248 -6.28 -13.91 35.76
CA ARG A 248 -7.41 -12.98 35.92
C ARG A 248 -7.00 -11.77 36.76
N ALA A 249 -6.37 -11.99 37.91
CA ALA A 249 -5.88 -10.92 38.77
C ALA A 249 -4.83 -10.05 38.07
N GLY A 250 -3.96 -10.67 37.26
CA GLY A 250 -2.97 -9.97 36.42
C GLY A 250 -3.61 -9.03 35.41
N LEU A 251 -4.55 -9.53 34.62
CA LEU A 251 -5.30 -8.76 33.61
C LEU A 251 -6.03 -7.58 34.26
N HIS A 252 -6.72 -7.81 35.38
CA HIS A 252 -7.47 -6.76 36.09
C HIS A 252 -6.55 -5.67 36.62
N ARG A 253 -5.43 -6.06 37.24
CA ARG A 253 -4.43 -5.10 37.75
C ARG A 253 -3.85 -4.25 36.62
N ASP A 254 -3.45 -4.88 35.52
CA ASP A 254 -2.82 -4.20 34.39
C ASP A 254 -3.81 -3.25 33.69
N ALA A 255 -5.07 -3.65 33.55
CA ALA A 255 -6.14 -2.81 33.01
C ALA A 255 -6.46 -1.58 33.89
N VAL A 256 -6.48 -1.75 35.22
CA VAL A 256 -6.66 -0.64 36.17
C VAL A 256 -5.49 0.33 36.08
N ALA A 257 -4.25 -0.17 36.07
CA ALA A 257 -3.05 0.64 35.98
C ALA A 257 -3.02 1.51 34.70
N LEU A 258 -3.42 0.93 33.56
CA LEU A 258 -3.56 1.66 32.29
C LEU A 258 -4.55 2.82 32.38
N ALA A 259 -5.74 2.57 32.94
CA ALA A 259 -6.79 3.57 33.05
C ALA A 259 -6.41 4.73 33.98
N GLU A 260 -5.76 4.41 35.12
CA GLU A 260 -5.29 5.41 36.09
C GLU A 260 -4.14 6.24 35.54
N ALA A 261 -3.19 5.63 34.81
CA ALA A 261 -2.06 6.33 34.20
C ALA A 261 -2.50 7.36 33.15
N ALA A 262 -3.59 7.11 32.44
CA ALA A 262 -4.18 8.03 31.48
C ALA A 262 -5.13 9.08 32.10
N GLY A 263 -5.39 9.01 33.41
CA GLY A 263 -6.34 9.89 34.09
C GLY A 263 -7.77 9.76 33.55
N CYS A 264 -8.15 8.56 33.11
CA CYS A 264 -9.39 8.34 32.36
C CYS A 264 -10.64 8.57 33.22
N ARG A 265 -11.71 9.13 32.62
CA ARG A 265 -13.03 9.22 33.23
C ARG A 265 -14.06 8.54 32.35
N GLY A 266 -14.89 7.66 32.91
CA GLY A 266 -15.94 6.97 32.18
C GLY A 266 -15.73 5.46 32.15
N VAL A 267 -16.42 4.82 31.21
CA VAL A 267 -16.43 3.37 31.03
C VAL A 267 -15.61 3.04 29.79
N ILE A 268 -14.58 2.22 29.96
CA ILE A 268 -13.65 1.81 28.91
C ILE A 268 -13.41 0.31 28.97
N THR A 269 -12.96 -0.29 27.87
CA THR A 269 -12.52 -1.69 27.86
C THR A 269 -11.03 -1.75 27.55
N VAL A 270 -10.30 -2.57 28.30
CA VAL A 270 -8.92 -2.96 27.96
C VAL A 270 -8.96 -4.37 27.39
N GLU A 271 -8.43 -4.55 26.18
CA GLU A 271 -8.41 -5.83 25.46
C GLU A 271 -7.04 -6.49 25.58
N PHE A 272 -7.03 -7.82 25.76
CA PHE A 272 -5.83 -8.64 25.90
C PHE A 272 -5.91 -9.91 25.05
N LEU A 273 -4.75 -10.39 24.61
CA LEU A 273 -4.57 -11.74 24.11
C LEU A 273 -4.00 -12.61 25.22
N VAL A 274 -4.61 -13.77 25.47
CA VAL A 274 -4.22 -14.70 26.54
C VAL A 274 -3.89 -16.07 25.96
N SER A 275 -2.72 -16.63 26.31
CA SER A 275 -2.31 -17.98 25.94
C SER A 275 -1.67 -18.68 27.14
N GLY A 276 -2.39 -19.67 27.71
CA GLY A 276 -1.98 -20.32 28.95
C GLY A 276 -1.89 -19.30 30.11
N ALA A 277 -0.71 -19.20 30.72
CA ALA A 277 -0.43 -18.26 31.80
C ALA A 277 0.10 -16.89 31.31
N GLN A 278 0.25 -16.68 30.00
CA GLN A 278 0.78 -15.46 29.43
C GLN A 278 -0.35 -14.59 28.88
N TRP A 279 -0.22 -13.27 29.02
CA TRP A 279 -1.12 -12.30 28.43
C TRP A 279 -0.36 -11.12 27.85
N TRP A 280 -0.96 -10.47 26.86
CA TRP A 280 -0.43 -9.29 26.20
C TRP A 280 -1.55 -8.29 25.93
N PHE A 281 -1.30 -7.02 26.21
CA PHE A 281 -2.16 -5.91 25.86
C PHE A 281 -2.37 -5.85 24.33
N LEU A 282 -3.63 -5.68 23.92
CA LEU A 282 -4.03 -5.55 22.52
C LEU A 282 -4.40 -4.09 22.21
N GLU A 283 -5.43 -3.55 22.85
CA GLU A 283 -5.87 -2.16 22.69
C GLU A 283 -6.75 -1.69 23.87
N VAL A 284 -7.04 -0.39 23.92
CA VAL A 284 -8.05 0.19 24.80
C VAL A 284 -9.17 0.75 23.92
N ASN A 285 -10.41 0.38 24.20
CA ASN A 285 -11.59 0.99 23.60
C ASN A 285 -12.14 2.02 24.58
N PRO A 286 -11.94 3.34 24.36
CA PRO A 286 -12.31 4.39 25.30
C PRO A 286 -13.82 4.74 25.23
N ARG A 287 -14.68 3.72 25.15
CA ARG A 287 -16.13 3.83 24.98
C ARG A 287 -16.86 2.61 25.54
N LEU A 288 -18.19 2.69 25.57
CA LEU A 288 -19.02 1.49 25.77
C LEU A 288 -18.83 0.53 24.59
N GLN A 289 -18.90 -0.78 24.84
CA GLN A 289 -18.86 -1.80 23.80
C GLN A 289 -20.22 -2.47 23.61
N VAL A 290 -20.43 -3.11 22.46
CA VAL A 290 -21.70 -3.77 22.10
C VAL A 290 -22.06 -4.84 23.15
N GLU A 291 -21.04 -5.58 23.57
CA GLU A 291 -20.98 -6.66 24.53
C GLU A 291 -20.91 -6.23 26.01
N HIS A 292 -21.14 -4.95 26.34
CA HIS A 292 -21.24 -4.51 27.73
C HIS A 292 -22.33 -5.28 28.51
N THR A 293 -23.37 -5.74 27.81
CA THR A 293 -24.55 -6.45 28.33
C THR A 293 -24.20 -7.71 29.12
N VAL A 294 -23.19 -8.50 28.70
CA VAL A 294 -22.82 -9.72 29.43
C VAL A 294 -22.21 -9.38 30.79
N THR A 295 -21.47 -8.26 30.89
CA THR A 295 -20.98 -7.74 32.16
C THR A 295 -22.14 -7.27 33.03
N GLU A 296 -23.13 -6.57 32.47
CA GLU A 296 -24.34 -6.15 33.18
C GLU A 296 -25.10 -7.36 33.74
N GLU A 297 -25.28 -8.42 32.97
CA GLU A 297 -26.04 -9.60 33.41
C GLU A 297 -25.40 -10.34 34.59
N VAL A 298 -24.07 -10.40 34.64
CA VAL A 298 -23.37 -11.08 35.75
C VAL A 298 -23.17 -10.20 36.97
N THR A 299 -23.08 -8.88 36.80
CA THR A 299 -22.86 -7.94 37.92
C THR A 299 -24.15 -7.32 38.45
N GLY A 300 -25.19 -7.20 37.62
CA GLY A 300 -26.41 -6.44 37.91
C GLY A 300 -26.24 -4.92 37.77
N LEU A 301 -25.13 -4.46 37.18
CA LEU A 301 -24.88 -3.03 36.94
C LEU A 301 -25.60 -2.57 35.67
N ASP A 302 -25.97 -1.30 35.64
CA ASP A 302 -26.29 -0.57 34.42
C ASP A 302 -25.10 0.32 34.05
N LEU A 303 -24.32 -0.10 33.05
CA LEU A 303 -23.09 0.59 32.68
C LEU A 303 -23.37 1.94 31.99
N VAL A 304 -24.50 2.09 31.31
CA VAL A 304 -24.93 3.40 30.78
C VAL A 304 -25.26 4.35 31.93
N ALA A 305 -25.93 3.86 32.98
CA ALA A 305 -26.23 4.68 34.15
C ALA A 305 -24.93 5.19 34.79
N VAL A 306 -23.97 4.29 34.97
CA VAL A 306 -22.63 4.63 35.48
C VAL A 306 -21.95 5.69 34.59
N GLN A 307 -22.03 5.58 33.26
CA GLN A 307 -21.48 6.61 32.36
C GLN A 307 -22.12 7.99 32.58
N LEU A 308 -23.45 8.05 32.68
CA LEU A 308 -24.18 9.30 32.90
C LEU A 308 -23.89 9.91 34.28
N GLU A 309 -23.77 9.07 35.31
CA GLU A 309 -23.42 9.49 36.66
C GLU A 309 -22.00 10.07 36.73
N LEU A 310 -21.02 9.41 36.12
CA LEU A 310 -19.65 9.88 36.04
C LEU A 310 -19.52 11.18 35.24
N ALA A 311 -20.24 11.29 34.12
CA ALA A 311 -20.29 12.54 33.34
C ALA A 311 -20.93 13.68 34.14
N SER A 312 -21.84 13.35 35.06
CA SER A 312 -22.44 14.31 36.00
C SER A 312 -21.56 14.62 37.22
N GLY A 313 -20.33 14.10 37.29
CA GLY A 313 -19.37 14.34 38.36
C GLY A 313 -19.63 13.53 39.64
N ARG A 314 -20.44 12.45 39.59
CA ARG A 314 -20.62 11.55 40.73
C ARG A 314 -19.36 10.69 40.95
N PRO A 315 -19.03 10.33 42.20
CA PRO A 315 -17.89 9.46 42.49
C PRO A 315 -18.14 8.02 42.01
N LEU A 316 -17.08 7.21 41.96
CA LEU A 316 -17.18 5.79 41.64
C LEU A 316 -18.08 5.07 42.67
N PRO A 317 -19.09 4.30 42.22
CA PRO A 317 -19.85 3.43 43.10
C PRO A 317 -19.01 2.20 43.50
N GLU A 318 -19.50 1.45 44.49
CA GLU A 318 -18.97 0.12 44.79
C GLU A 318 -19.55 -0.89 43.78
N PHE A 319 -18.71 -1.77 43.23
CA PHE A 319 -19.11 -2.71 42.19
C PHE A 319 -19.25 -4.13 42.76
N PRO A 320 -20.36 -4.83 42.49
CA PRO A 320 -20.55 -6.20 42.93
C PRO A 320 -19.71 -7.19 42.11
N ALA A 321 -19.26 -8.27 42.75
CA ALA A 321 -18.60 -9.38 42.07
C ALA A 321 -19.56 -10.10 41.09
N PRO A 322 -19.06 -10.61 39.95
CA PRO A 322 -19.88 -11.30 38.96
C PRO A 322 -20.49 -12.60 39.53
N ARG A 323 -21.72 -12.92 39.12
CA ARG A 323 -22.49 -14.08 39.56
C ARG A 323 -23.03 -14.89 38.38
N GLY A 324 -22.65 -16.17 38.32
CA GLY A 324 -23.00 -17.05 37.21
C GLY A 324 -22.26 -16.66 35.93
N TYR A 325 -22.81 -17.02 34.79
CA TYR A 325 -22.28 -16.75 33.46
C TYR A 325 -23.36 -16.13 32.57
N ALA A 326 -22.96 -15.25 31.68
CA ALA A 326 -23.77 -14.68 30.62
C ALA A 326 -23.14 -14.96 29.26
N VAL A 327 -23.97 -15.21 28.27
CA VAL A 327 -23.60 -15.43 26.87
C VAL A 327 -24.43 -14.50 26.01
N GLN A 328 -23.78 -13.70 25.18
CA GLN A 328 -24.42 -12.88 24.15
C GLN A 328 -24.14 -13.47 22.77
N ALA A 329 -25.16 -13.44 21.90
CA ALA A 329 -25.05 -13.72 20.47
C ALA A 329 -25.48 -12.50 19.64
N ARG A 330 -24.70 -12.17 18.59
CA ARG A 330 -24.97 -11.05 17.68
C ARG A 330 -25.76 -11.49 16.45
N VAL A 331 -27.07 -11.23 16.46
CA VAL A 331 -27.97 -11.52 15.34
C VAL A 331 -27.85 -10.41 14.29
N ASN A 332 -27.37 -10.75 13.11
CA ASN A 332 -27.06 -9.81 12.02
C ASN A 332 -27.89 -10.11 10.77
N ALA A 333 -28.15 -9.07 9.97
CA ALA A 333 -28.80 -9.14 8.66
C ALA A 333 -27.83 -9.63 7.59
N GLU A 334 -27.73 -10.94 7.44
CA GLU A 334 -26.74 -11.60 6.60
C GLU A 334 -27.31 -12.89 5.98
N ASN A 335 -27.04 -13.11 4.70
CA ASN A 335 -27.30 -14.36 3.98
C ASN A 335 -25.97 -15.09 3.71
N LEU A 336 -26.02 -16.42 3.69
CA LEU A 336 -24.90 -17.25 3.28
C LEU A 336 -25.06 -17.69 1.81
N THR A 337 -23.98 -17.62 1.03
CA THR A 337 -23.93 -18.24 -0.30
C THR A 337 -23.73 -19.75 -0.20
N ALA A 338 -23.94 -20.48 -1.30
CA ALA A 338 -23.68 -21.92 -1.37
C ALA A 338 -22.20 -22.28 -1.06
N GLU A 339 -21.28 -21.35 -1.32
CA GLU A 339 -19.84 -21.45 -1.06
C GLU A 339 -19.46 -20.99 0.37
N GLY A 340 -20.42 -20.49 1.16
CA GLY A 340 -20.23 -20.07 2.55
C GLY A 340 -19.73 -18.63 2.73
N ASP A 341 -19.81 -17.79 1.70
CA ASP A 341 -19.57 -16.36 1.81
C ASP A 341 -20.80 -15.62 2.36
N VAL A 342 -20.56 -14.45 2.95
CA VAL A 342 -21.57 -13.68 3.69
C VAL A 342 -21.98 -12.48 2.85
N LEU A 343 -23.26 -12.38 2.54
CA LEU A 343 -23.85 -11.24 1.84
C LEU A 343 -24.76 -10.45 2.79
N PRO A 344 -24.70 -9.11 2.82
CA PRO A 344 -25.62 -8.32 3.63
C PRO A 344 -27.06 -8.52 3.17
N ALA A 345 -27.97 -8.74 4.11
CA ALA A 345 -29.40 -8.86 3.83
C ALA A 345 -30.12 -7.52 4.03
N SER A 346 -31.16 -7.27 3.24
CA SER A 346 -32.04 -6.10 3.38
C SER A 346 -33.48 -6.50 3.10
N GLY A 347 -34.43 -5.72 3.63
CA GLY A 347 -35.86 -5.97 3.43
C GLY A 347 -36.70 -5.28 4.49
N VAL A 348 -38.01 -5.53 4.48
CA VAL A 348 -38.92 -5.10 5.53
C VAL A 348 -39.12 -6.26 6.48
N VAL A 349 -38.92 -6.02 7.77
CA VAL A 349 -39.17 -7.00 8.82
C VAL A 349 -40.68 -7.21 8.92
N THR A 350 -41.19 -8.29 8.33
CA THR A 350 -42.64 -8.59 8.32
C THR A 350 -43.07 -9.14 9.67
N ARG A 351 -42.21 -9.94 10.30
CA ARG A 351 -42.42 -10.51 11.62
C ARG A 351 -41.12 -10.49 12.41
N PHE A 352 -41.22 -10.10 13.67
CA PHE A 352 -40.13 -10.19 14.62
C PHE A 352 -40.66 -10.69 15.96
N GLU A 353 -40.20 -11.86 16.37
CA GLU A 353 -40.49 -12.44 17.68
C GLU A 353 -39.16 -12.66 18.40
N PRO A 354 -38.76 -11.73 19.30
CA PRO A 354 -37.59 -11.94 20.13
C PRO A 354 -37.85 -13.08 21.13
N PRO A 355 -36.83 -13.87 21.49
CA PRO A 355 -36.96 -14.88 22.52
C PRO A 355 -37.25 -14.21 23.86
N THR A 356 -38.03 -14.90 24.69
CA THR A 356 -38.45 -14.40 26.00
C THR A 356 -38.21 -15.45 27.08
N GLY A 357 -38.56 -15.13 28.32
CA GLY A 357 -38.47 -16.06 29.45
C GLY A 357 -37.36 -15.70 30.45
N PRO A 358 -37.24 -16.48 31.53
CA PRO A 358 -36.32 -16.18 32.61
C PRO A 358 -34.87 -16.24 32.12
N HIS A 359 -34.08 -15.24 32.51
CA HIS A 359 -32.66 -15.14 32.16
C HIS A 359 -32.38 -15.01 30.67
N VAL A 360 -33.34 -14.51 29.90
CA VAL A 360 -33.19 -14.11 28.49
C VAL A 360 -33.46 -12.62 28.39
N ARG A 361 -32.49 -11.88 27.84
CA ARG A 361 -32.54 -10.45 27.54
C ARG A 361 -32.30 -10.26 26.05
N VAL A 362 -33.05 -9.35 25.44
CA VAL A 362 -32.86 -8.98 24.04
C VAL A 362 -32.75 -7.47 23.94
N ASP A 363 -31.60 -7.01 23.46
CA ASP A 363 -31.32 -5.61 23.17
C ASP A 363 -31.41 -5.41 21.66
N THR A 364 -32.36 -4.60 21.20
CA THR A 364 -32.65 -4.44 19.76
C THR A 364 -33.39 -3.12 19.48
N ALA A 365 -33.26 -2.62 18.25
CA ALA A 365 -34.13 -1.58 17.69
C ALA A 365 -35.13 -2.14 16.65
N LEU A 366 -35.07 -3.45 16.40
CA LEU A 366 -35.90 -4.14 15.43
C LEU A 366 -37.36 -4.16 15.87
N HIS A 367 -38.27 -3.99 14.92
CA HIS A 367 -39.71 -4.11 15.12
C HIS A 367 -40.36 -4.49 13.79
N ALA A 368 -41.51 -5.14 13.85
CA ALA A 368 -42.29 -5.42 12.64
C ALA A 368 -42.67 -4.11 11.91
N GLY A 369 -42.61 -4.13 10.58
CA GLY A 369 -42.77 -2.98 9.71
C GLY A 369 -41.49 -2.16 9.47
N MET A 370 -40.40 -2.43 10.21
CA MET A 370 -39.13 -1.74 10.01
C MET A 370 -38.47 -2.16 8.70
N ARG A 371 -38.07 -1.20 7.87
CA ARG A 371 -37.15 -1.46 6.75
C ARG A 371 -35.71 -1.49 7.26
N HIS A 372 -35.02 -2.60 7.03
CA HIS A 372 -33.57 -2.72 7.18
C HIS A 372 -32.92 -2.60 5.80
N GLY A 373 -31.89 -1.77 5.68
CA GLY A 373 -31.15 -1.54 4.44
C GLY A 373 -29.65 -1.63 4.66
N VAL A 374 -28.87 -1.69 3.58
CA VAL A 374 -27.41 -1.93 3.61
C VAL A 374 -26.55 -0.68 3.89
N ARG A 375 -27.17 0.46 4.23
CA ARG A 375 -26.47 1.74 4.48
C ARG A 375 -25.84 1.83 5.90
N PHE A 376 -26.26 0.97 6.83
CA PHE A 376 -25.79 0.93 8.21
C PHE A 376 -25.32 -0.49 8.60
N ASP A 377 -24.78 -0.62 9.82
CA ASP A 377 -24.33 -1.91 10.38
C ASP A 377 -25.44 -2.98 10.38
N SER A 378 -25.04 -4.24 10.16
CA SER A 378 -25.95 -5.37 9.99
C SER A 378 -26.55 -5.88 11.31
N LEU A 379 -26.09 -5.43 12.48
CA LEU A 379 -26.62 -5.89 13.77
C LEU A 379 -28.12 -5.57 13.92
N LEU A 380 -28.92 -6.62 14.04
CA LEU A 380 -30.37 -6.55 14.23
C LEU A 380 -30.74 -6.65 15.71
N ALA A 381 -30.14 -7.60 16.43
CA ALA A 381 -30.43 -7.84 17.83
C ALA A 381 -29.24 -8.48 18.54
N LYS A 382 -29.15 -8.26 19.86
CA LYS A 382 -28.26 -8.96 20.77
C LYS A 382 -29.12 -9.87 21.63
N VAL A 383 -28.93 -11.18 21.54
CA VAL A 383 -29.61 -12.15 22.41
C VAL A 383 -28.67 -12.52 23.54
N ILE A 384 -29.02 -12.16 24.76
CA ILE A 384 -28.21 -12.36 25.95
C ILE A 384 -28.92 -13.33 26.87
N THR A 385 -28.20 -14.34 27.34
CA THR A 385 -28.74 -15.29 28.31
C THR A 385 -27.80 -15.47 29.48
N ARG A 386 -28.37 -15.70 30.67
CA ARG A 386 -27.60 -15.94 31.89
C ARG A 386 -27.84 -17.35 32.39
N GLY A 387 -26.86 -17.99 33.02
CA GLY A 387 -26.98 -19.29 33.68
C GLY A 387 -26.01 -19.44 34.85
N ASP A 388 -26.26 -20.40 35.74
CA ASP A 388 -25.40 -20.62 36.92
C ASP A 388 -24.04 -21.22 36.56
N THR A 389 -23.95 -21.91 35.41
CA THR A 389 -22.72 -22.45 34.86
C THR A 389 -22.60 -22.08 33.39
N PHE A 390 -21.36 -22.02 32.88
CA PHE A 390 -21.07 -21.70 31.49
C PHE A 390 -21.85 -22.59 30.49
N PRO A 391 -21.83 -23.93 30.60
CA PRO A 391 -22.61 -24.78 29.68
C PRO A 391 -24.12 -24.54 29.73
N ILE A 392 -24.68 -24.14 30.88
CA ILE A 392 -26.11 -23.82 30.99
C ILE A 392 -26.42 -22.53 30.25
N ALA A 393 -25.58 -21.49 30.39
CA ALA A 393 -25.76 -20.23 29.67
C ALA A 393 -25.65 -20.45 28.15
N VAL A 394 -24.68 -21.23 27.68
CA VAL A 394 -24.52 -21.58 26.25
C VAL A 394 -25.74 -22.31 25.70
N ARG A 395 -26.21 -23.38 26.36
CA ARG A 395 -27.40 -24.12 25.91
C ARG A 395 -28.65 -23.26 25.91
N ARG A 396 -28.82 -22.39 26.91
CA ARG A 396 -29.94 -21.44 26.97
C ARG A 396 -29.89 -20.44 25.82
N CYS A 397 -28.71 -19.92 25.49
CA CYS A 397 -28.52 -19.04 24.34
C CYS A 397 -28.88 -19.75 23.02
N ALA A 398 -28.43 -21.00 22.84
CA ALA A 398 -28.75 -21.79 21.64
C ALA A 398 -30.27 -22.04 21.50
N GLN A 399 -30.96 -22.29 22.61
CA GLN A 399 -32.42 -22.43 22.65
C GLN A 399 -33.14 -21.12 22.35
N ALA A 400 -32.72 -20.02 22.97
CA ALA A 400 -33.29 -18.69 22.71
C ALA A 400 -33.14 -18.28 21.23
N LEU A 401 -32.00 -18.60 20.59
CA LEU A 401 -31.84 -18.39 19.15
C LEU A 401 -32.78 -19.27 18.32
N GLY A 402 -33.07 -20.49 18.74
CA GLY A 402 -34.07 -21.35 18.10
C GLY A 402 -35.50 -20.82 18.20
N GLU A 403 -35.78 -19.96 19.17
CA GLU A 403 -37.07 -19.26 19.36
C GLU A 403 -37.09 -17.88 18.68
N THR A 404 -35.96 -17.41 18.13
CA THR A 404 -35.85 -16.09 17.52
C THR A 404 -36.38 -16.13 16.09
N VAL A 405 -37.50 -15.44 15.84
CA VAL A 405 -38.09 -15.32 14.50
C VAL A 405 -37.83 -13.93 13.94
N VAL A 406 -37.18 -13.87 12.78
CA VAL A 406 -37.05 -12.67 11.96
C VAL A 406 -37.44 -13.05 10.54
N GLU A 407 -38.56 -12.53 10.06
CA GLU A 407 -39.04 -12.76 8.70
C GLU A 407 -38.96 -11.46 7.88
N GLY A 408 -38.74 -11.61 6.57
CA GLY A 408 -38.58 -10.49 5.64
C GLY A 408 -37.16 -9.92 5.52
N VAL A 409 -36.23 -10.34 6.40
CA VAL A 409 -34.79 -10.07 6.30
C VAL A 409 -34.02 -11.33 6.69
N GLY A 410 -33.10 -11.78 5.83
CA GLY A 410 -32.25 -12.95 6.13
C GLY A 410 -31.29 -12.70 7.29
N THR A 411 -31.00 -13.74 8.09
CA THR A 411 -30.19 -13.61 9.31
C THR A 411 -29.16 -14.73 9.49
N ASN A 412 -28.16 -14.45 10.32
CA ASN A 412 -27.14 -15.43 10.73
C ASN A 412 -27.56 -16.35 11.92
N VAL A 413 -28.84 -16.38 12.32
CA VAL A 413 -29.32 -17.09 13.54
C VAL A 413 -28.93 -18.57 13.54
N THR A 414 -29.06 -19.26 12.41
CA THR A 414 -28.73 -20.69 12.28
C THR A 414 -27.23 -20.95 12.49
N VAL A 415 -26.37 -20.04 12.05
CA VAL A 415 -24.92 -20.11 12.25
C VAL A 415 -24.56 -19.91 13.72
N LEU A 416 -25.14 -18.90 14.36
CA LEU A 416 -24.92 -18.63 15.79
C LEU A 416 -25.35 -19.81 16.66
N ARG A 417 -26.47 -20.45 16.33
CA ARG A 417 -26.94 -21.67 17.01
C ARG A 417 -25.95 -22.83 16.82
N ALA A 418 -25.47 -23.05 15.60
CA ALA A 418 -24.47 -24.10 15.33
C ALA A 418 -23.16 -23.89 16.11
N VAL A 419 -22.72 -22.64 16.23
CA VAL A 419 -21.57 -22.24 17.05
C VAL A 419 -21.81 -22.55 18.53
N LEU A 420 -22.94 -22.13 19.09
CA LEU A 420 -23.25 -22.38 20.51
C LEU A 420 -23.40 -23.87 20.81
N ASP A 421 -24.01 -24.65 19.92
CA ASP A 421 -24.11 -26.10 20.08
C ASP A 421 -22.73 -26.78 20.07
N ALA A 422 -21.78 -26.26 19.28
CA ALA A 422 -20.41 -26.74 19.30
C ALA A 422 -19.64 -26.35 20.60
N LEU A 423 -20.08 -25.31 21.31
CA LEU A 423 -19.53 -24.89 22.60
C LEU A 423 -20.23 -25.55 23.80
N ALA A 424 -21.35 -26.27 23.58
CA ALA A 424 -22.24 -26.73 24.64
C ALA A 424 -21.60 -27.69 25.65
N ASP A 425 -20.52 -28.37 25.25
CA ASP A 425 -19.73 -29.26 26.11
C ASP A 425 -18.76 -28.51 27.04
N GLY A 426 -18.75 -27.18 26.99
CA GLY A 426 -17.98 -26.33 27.90
C GLY A 426 -16.53 -26.05 27.48
N GLY A 427 -16.18 -26.31 26.22
CA GLY A 427 -14.83 -26.07 25.72
C GLY A 427 -14.50 -24.57 25.58
N VAL A 428 -13.36 -24.14 26.12
CA VAL A 428 -12.75 -22.85 25.79
C VAL A 428 -12.15 -22.89 24.38
N VAL A 429 -12.31 -21.82 23.62
CA VAL A 429 -11.89 -21.75 22.21
C VAL A 429 -10.95 -20.59 21.96
N THR A 430 -10.21 -20.67 20.86
CA THR A 430 -9.25 -19.65 20.45
C THR A 430 -9.83 -18.77 19.35
N THR A 431 -9.19 -17.62 19.10
CA THR A 431 -9.55 -16.67 18.04
C THR A 431 -9.57 -17.24 16.61
N GLN A 432 -9.00 -18.43 16.38
CA GLN A 432 -8.96 -19.12 15.07
C GLN A 432 -9.98 -20.27 14.97
N TRP A 433 -10.74 -20.54 16.04
CA TRP A 433 -11.59 -21.72 16.14
C TRP A 433 -12.72 -21.73 15.10
N PHE A 434 -13.40 -20.61 14.87
CA PHE A 434 -14.48 -20.55 13.88
C PHE A 434 -13.97 -20.90 12.49
N GLU A 435 -12.87 -20.26 12.05
CA GLU A 435 -12.28 -20.51 10.73
C GLU A 435 -11.79 -21.96 10.58
N SER A 436 -11.22 -22.53 11.65
CA SER A 436 -10.75 -23.92 11.66
C SER A 436 -11.89 -24.94 11.60
N ASN A 437 -13.10 -24.58 12.01
CA ASN A 437 -14.27 -25.46 12.06
C ASN A 437 -15.39 -25.04 11.09
N ARG A 438 -15.09 -24.14 10.15
CA ARG A 438 -16.09 -23.48 9.29
C ARG A 438 -16.96 -24.49 8.52
N GLY A 439 -16.36 -25.53 7.95
CA GLY A 439 -17.11 -26.54 7.19
C GLY A 439 -18.17 -27.26 8.03
N ASP A 440 -17.78 -27.73 9.22
CA ASP A 440 -18.68 -28.45 10.13
C ASP A 440 -19.78 -27.55 10.70
N LEU A 441 -19.43 -26.31 11.03
CA LEU A 441 -20.37 -25.31 11.55
C LEU A 441 -21.42 -24.94 10.49
N LEU A 442 -21.02 -24.74 9.23
CA LEU A 442 -21.94 -24.43 8.14
C LEU A 442 -22.83 -25.63 7.78
N ALA A 443 -22.28 -26.86 7.78
CA ALA A 443 -23.06 -28.07 7.57
C ALA A 443 -24.15 -28.25 8.65
N ARG A 444 -23.83 -27.92 9.91
CA ARG A 444 -24.81 -27.94 11.01
C ARG A 444 -25.84 -26.81 10.88
N ALA A 445 -25.42 -25.61 10.47
CA ALA A 445 -26.34 -24.49 10.25
C ALA A 445 -27.39 -24.81 9.17
N ALA A 446 -26.99 -25.49 8.09
CA ALA A 446 -27.91 -25.93 7.04
C ALA A 446 -28.99 -26.90 7.55
N GLN A 447 -28.65 -27.79 8.49
CA GLN A 447 -29.63 -28.69 9.12
C GLN A 447 -30.70 -27.92 9.91
N TYR A 448 -30.34 -26.79 10.52
CA TYR A 448 -31.29 -25.94 11.23
C TYR A 448 -32.25 -25.20 10.29
N ALA A 449 -31.75 -24.77 9.12
CA ALA A 449 -32.59 -24.17 8.08
C ALA A 449 -33.64 -25.19 7.59
N ASP A 450 -33.23 -26.42 7.27
CA ASP A 450 -34.14 -27.49 6.83
C ASP A 450 -35.19 -27.88 7.88
N THR A 451 -34.84 -27.83 9.17
CA THR A 451 -35.81 -28.10 10.25
C THR A 451 -36.79 -26.96 10.49
N ALA A 452 -36.39 -25.70 10.24
CA ALA A 452 -37.29 -24.55 10.35
C ALA A 452 -38.38 -24.62 9.26
N ASP A 453 -38.02 -24.98 8.02
CA ASP A 453 -38.96 -25.17 6.92
C ASP A 453 -39.90 -26.37 7.13
N ARG A 454 -39.44 -27.44 7.79
CA ARG A 454 -40.28 -28.62 8.11
C ARG A 454 -41.29 -28.40 9.24
N VAL A 455 -40.99 -27.57 10.23
CA VAL A 455 -41.92 -27.28 11.34
C VAL A 455 -43.07 -26.38 10.88
N VAL A 456 -42.85 -25.54 9.86
CA VAL A 456 -43.91 -24.76 9.21
C VAL A 456 -44.80 -25.64 8.33
N ALA A 457 -44.24 -26.70 7.70
CA ALA A 457 -44.99 -27.61 6.85
C ALA A 457 -45.80 -28.70 7.59
N ASP A 458 -45.44 -29.06 8.84
CA ASP A 458 -45.96 -30.27 9.51
C ASP A 458 -46.60 -29.98 10.90
N GLY A 459 -47.38 -28.91 11.00
CA GLY A 459 -48.23 -28.57 12.15
C GLY A 459 -49.43 -29.50 12.35
N GLY A 460 -49.29 -30.80 12.12
CA GLY A 460 -50.38 -31.77 12.16
C GLY A 460 -49.99 -33.20 12.52
N ASP A 461 -49.27 -33.47 13.61
CA ASP A 461 -49.61 -34.57 14.54
C ASP A 461 -48.68 -34.59 15.79
N ALA A 462 -49.27 -34.56 16.98
CA ALA A 462 -48.56 -34.81 18.24
C ALA A 462 -48.66 -36.30 18.63
N PRO A 463 -47.64 -36.93 19.25
CA PRO A 463 -47.68 -38.36 19.52
C PRO A 463 -48.61 -38.71 20.70
N LYS A 464 -49.56 -39.60 20.42
CA LYS A 464 -50.55 -40.16 21.36
C LYS A 464 -49.91 -40.91 22.53
N ARG A 465 -50.26 -40.51 23.76
CA ARG A 465 -50.33 -41.41 24.94
C ARG A 465 -51.73 -41.31 25.55
N GLY A 466 -52.33 -42.48 25.77
CA GLY A 466 -53.78 -42.64 25.90
C GLY A 466 -54.39 -42.40 27.28
N SER A 467 -55.72 -42.26 27.30
CA SER A 467 -56.63 -43.14 28.05
C SER A 467 -58.09 -42.70 27.85
N ARG A 468 -59.00 -43.64 28.17
CA ARG A 468 -60.42 -43.75 27.82
C ARG A 468 -61.33 -42.75 28.55
N GLY A 469 -62.46 -42.38 27.92
CA GLY A 469 -63.75 -42.28 28.64
C GLY A 469 -64.74 -41.15 28.29
N ARG A 470 -65.76 -41.51 27.49
CA ARG A 470 -67.21 -41.15 27.56
C ARG A 470 -67.71 -39.68 27.59
N SER A 471 -68.37 -39.32 26.48
CA SER A 471 -69.73 -38.74 26.26
C SER A 471 -70.28 -37.59 27.12
N ARG A 472 -70.64 -36.46 26.48
CA ARG A 472 -72.01 -35.95 26.15
C ARG A 472 -72.07 -34.40 26.09
N ASN A 473 -72.64 -33.94 24.95
CA ASN A 473 -73.56 -32.81 24.71
C ASN A 473 -73.12 -31.32 24.80
N GLU A 474 -73.38 -30.64 23.65
CA GLU A 474 -74.04 -29.33 23.43
C GLU A 474 -73.35 -28.06 24.01
N GLU A 475 -73.20 -26.91 23.34
CA GLU A 475 -73.65 -26.35 22.06
C GLU A 475 -72.86 -25.03 21.84
N ALA A 476 -72.91 -24.48 20.62
CA ALA A 476 -72.65 -23.09 20.20
C ALA A 476 -71.24 -22.69 19.70
N GLY A 477 -71.12 -22.64 18.37
CA GLY A 477 -70.74 -21.40 17.66
C GLY A 477 -69.32 -21.25 17.11
N GLY A 478 -69.19 -21.36 15.77
CA GLY A 478 -68.15 -20.67 14.99
C GLY A 478 -67.14 -21.59 14.28
N ASP A 479 -67.36 -21.80 12.98
CA ASP A 479 -66.34 -22.28 12.04
C ASP A 479 -65.15 -21.30 11.99
N PHE A 480 -63.95 -21.78 12.28
CA PHE A 480 -62.71 -21.19 11.78
C PHE A 480 -61.81 -22.34 11.29
N ALA A 481 -61.89 -22.57 9.99
CA ALA A 481 -60.90 -23.30 9.23
C ALA A 481 -59.67 -22.39 9.00
N THR A 482 -58.52 -23.04 9.04
CA THR A 482 -57.15 -22.57 8.78
C THR A 482 -57.01 -21.69 7.55
N THR A 483 -56.42 -20.51 7.72
CA THR A 483 -55.81 -19.73 6.62
C THR A 483 -54.44 -19.25 7.05
N ASP A 484 -53.41 -19.93 6.55
CA ASP A 484 -52.14 -19.31 6.18
C ASP A 484 -52.44 -18.18 5.20
N SER A 485 -52.11 -16.94 5.56
CA SER A 485 -51.82 -15.88 4.60
C SER A 485 -51.28 -14.66 5.34
N THR A 486 -49.99 -14.41 5.18
CA THR A 486 -49.40 -13.08 5.03
C THR A 486 -50.34 -12.20 4.18
N PRO A 487 -50.46 -10.88 4.43
CA PRO A 487 -51.07 -9.99 3.46
C PRO A 487 -50.09 -9.84 2.29
N ALA A 488 -49.98 -10.88 1.46
CA ALA A 488 -49.61 -10.71 0.07
C ALA A 488 -50.69 -9.81 -0.54
N LEU A 489 -50.29 -8.81 -1.31
CA LEU A 489 -51.18 -8.27 -2.34
C LEU A 489 -51.72 -9.49 -3.11
N GLU A 490 -53.01 -9.81 -2.94
CA GLU A 490 -53.68 -10.81 -3.77
C GLU A 490 -53.71 -10.27 -5.19
N ILE A 491 -52.67 -10.57 -5.95
CA ILE A 491 -52.63 -10.31 -7.38
C ILE A 491 -53.53 -11.38 -7.99
N ALA A 492 -54.80 -11.05 -8.20
CA ALA A 492 -55.76 -11.95 -8.82
C ALA A 492 -55.25 -12.34 -10.22
N LEU A 493 -54.77 -13.58 -10.37
CA LEU A 493 -54.30 -14.16 -11.63
C LEU A 493 -55.50 -14.70 -12.41
N SER A 494 -55.59 -14.34 -13.69
CA SER A 494 -56.54 -14.94 -14.62
C SER A 494 -56.11 -16.36 -14.97
N ALA A 495 -57.03 -17.23 -15.41
CA ALA A 495 -56.71 -18.61 -15.78
C ALA A 495 -55.62 -18.67 -16.86
N GLY A 496 -54.44 -19.20 -16.51
CA GLY A 496 -53.26 -19.28 -17.39
C GLY A 496 -52.20 -18.18 -17.18
N GLU A 497 -52.42 -17.20 -16.28
CA GLU A 497 -51.42 -16.22 -15.88
C GLU A 497 -50.47 -16.76 -14.78
N SER A 498 -49.18 -16.51 -14.96
CA SER A 498 -48.09 -16.73 -13.99
C SER A 498 -47.45 -15.39 -13.63
N VAL A 499 -46.60 -15.39 -12.60
CA VAL A 499 -45.93 -14.18 -12.10
C VAL A 499 -44.43 -14.31 -12.31
N LEU A 500 -43.76 -13.23 -12.71
CA LEU A 500 -42.31 -13.13 -12.72
C LEU A 500 -41.85 -12.20 -11.58
N GLY A 501 -41.04 -12.72 -10.66
CA GLY A 501 -40.53 -11.98 -9.50
C GLY A 501 -39.11 -11.45 -9.67
N ALA A 502 -38.73 -10.46 -8.85
CA ALA A 502 -37.38 -9.93 -8.80
C ALA A 502 -36.40 -10.97 -8.21
N PRO A 503 -35.25 -11.27 -8.84
CA PRO A 503 -34.30 -12.23 -8.29
C PRO A 503 -33.54 -11.72 -7.05
N MET A 504 -33.56 -10.41 -6.81
CA MET A 504 -32.84 -9.74 -5.72
C MET A 504 -33.55 -8.44 -5.33
N GLY A 505 -33.12 -7.85 -4.21
CA GLY A 505 -33.57 -6.53 -3.79
C GLY A 505 -32.90 -5.45 -4.65
N ALA A 506 -33.69 -4.62 -5.31
CA ALA A 506 -33.20 -3.68 -6.32
C ALA A 506 -34.22 -2.57 -6.61
N THR A 507 -33.78 -1.50 -7.28
CA THR A 507 -34.67 -0.48 -7.84
C THR A 507 -35.05 -0.88 -9.27
N VAL A 508 -36.33 -0.90 -9.64
CA VAL A 508 -36.77 -1.20 -11.00
C VAL A 508 -36.36 -0.04 -11.92
N VAL A 509 -35.63 -0.32 -12.99
CA VAL A 509 -35.15 0.67 -13.96
C VAL A 509 -36.04 0.68 -15.21
N ALA A 510 -36.43 -0.50 -15.69
CA ALA A 510 -37.27 -0.66 -16.88
C ALA A 510 -38.08 -1.95 -16.82
N LEU A 511 -39.24 -1.98 -17.51
CA LEU A 511 -40.10 -3.14 -17.67
C LEU A 511 -40.55 -3.25 -19.12
N THR A 512 -40.55 -4.47 -19.67
CA THR A 512 -41.02 -4.72 -21.05
C THR A 512 -42.53 -4.47 -21.16
N PRO A 513 -43.05 -3.77 -22.19
CA PRO A 513 -44.44 -3.33 -22.23
C PRO A 513 -45.47 -4.46 -22.13
N VAL A 514 -46.61 -4.18 -21.48
CA VAL A 514 -47.78 -5.08 -21.47
C VAL A 514 -48.25 -5.38 -22.90
N GLY A 515 -48.54 -6.64 -23.18
CA GLY A 515 -48.93 -7.15 -24.49
C GLY A 515 -47.76 -7.63 -25.37
N SER A 516 -46.52 -7.54 -24.88
CA SER A 516 -45.33 -8.00 -25.61
C SER A 516 -45.15 -9.51 -25.48
N VAL A 517 -44.95 -10.18 -26.62
CA VAL A 517 -44.49 -11.59 -26.65
C VAL A 517 -42.96 -11.58 -26.57
N ILE A 518 -42.43 -12.24 -25.55
CA ILE A 518 -41.00 -12.34 -25.25
C ILE A 518 -40.58 -13.80 -25.47
N PRO A 519 -39.57 -14.10 -26.30
CA PRO A 519 -39.05 -15.46 -26.43
C PRO A 519 -38.35 -15.92 -25.15
N ALA A 520 -38.08 -17.22 -25.03
CA ALA A 520 -37.18 -17.71 -23.98
C ALA A 520 -35.83 -16.97 -24.05
N ASP A 521 -35.31 -16.57 -22.89
CA ASP A 521 -34.11 -15.76 -22.66
C ASP A 521 -34.22 -14.26 -23.07
N GLY A 522 -35.39 -13.81 -23.52
CA GLY A 522 -35.64 -12.39 -23.82
C GLY A 522 -35.73 -11.51 -22.56
N GLU A 523 -35.39 -10.23 -22.69
CA GLU A 523 -35.41 -9.25 -21.60
C GLU A 523 -36.85 -8.90 -21.15
N VAL A 524 -37.10 -8.98 -19.84
CA VAL A 524 -38.41 -8.72 -19.23
C VAL A 524 -38.40 -7.49 -18.31
N ALA A 525 -37.31 -7.29 -17.56
CA ALA A 525 -37.13 -6.14 -16.68
C ALA A 525 -35.64 -5.80 -16.50
N VAL A 526 -35.33 -4.55 -16.14
CA VAL A 526 -34.01 -4.11 -15.69
C VAL A 526 -34.12 -3.61 -14.26
N LEU A 527 -33.24 -4.07 -13.37
CA LEU A 527 -33.21 -3.73 -11.95
C LEU A 527 -31.84 -3.15 -11.57
N GLU A 528 -31.75 -2.18 -10.65
CA GLU A 528 -30.52 -1.57 -10.16
C GLU A 528 -30.27 -1.95 -8.70
N ALA A 529 -29.17 -2.65 -8.43
CA ALA A 529 -28.73 -3.00 -7.08
C ALA A 529 -27.23 -2.69 -6.94
N MET A 530 -26.80 -2.18 -5.78
CA MET A 530 -25.38 -1.91 -5.48
C MET A 530 -24.64 -1.06 -6.54
N LYS A 531 -25.34 -0.10 -7.17
CA LYS A 531 -24.84 0.76 -8.27
C LYS A 531 -24.57 0.01 -9.59
N MET A 532 -25.19 -1.14 -9.80
CA MET A 532 -25.12 -1.92 -11.05
C MET A 532 -26.53 -2.30 -11.54
N GLN A 533 -26.72 -2.39 -12.86
CA GLN A 533 -27.96 -2.85 -13.47
C GLN A 533 -27.91 -4.37 -13.74
N HIS A 534 -29.03 -5.04 -13.48
CA HIS A 534 -29.27 -6.46 -13.59
C HIS A 534 -30.51 -6.70 -14.47
N VAL A 535 -30.35 -7.43 -15.56
CA VAL A 535 -31.44 -7.76 -16.49
C VAL A 535 -32.16 -9.03 -16.03
N VAL A 536 -33.48 -8.98 -15.88
CA VAL A 536 -34.35 -10.12 -15.61
C VAL A 536 -34.85 -10.66 -16.95
N ARG A 537 -34.54 -11.93 -17.23
CA ARG A 537 -34.84 -12.60 -18.51
C ARG A 537 -35.98 -13.63 -18.36
N ALA A 538 -36.69 -13.87 -19.45
CA ALA A 538 -37.77 -14.85 -19.53
C ALA A 538 -37.20 -16.27 -19.55
N THR A 539 -37.71 -17.19 -18.72
CA THR A 539 -37.27 -18.60 -18.75
C THR A 539 -37.89 -19.40 -19.88
N GLU A 540 -39.03 -18.95 -20.40
CA GLU A 540 -39.77 -19.54 -21.51
C GLU A 540 -40.49 -18.45 -22.32
N ALA A 541 -41.05 -18.81 -23.48
CA ALA A 541 -41.79 -17.86 -24.29
C ALA A 541 -43.07 -17.40 -23.55
N LEU A 542 -43.15 -16.09 -23.28
CA LEU A 542 -44.19 -15.50 -22.44
C LEU A 542 -44.80 -14.25 -23.06
N LEU A 543 -46.10 -14.05 -22.86
CA LEU A 543 -46.81 -12.81 -23.16
C LEU A 543 -46.95 -12.00 -21.88
N VAL A 544 -46.39 -10.79 -21.82
CA VAL A 544 -46.53 -9.89 -20.66
C VAL A 544 -48.00 -9.45 -20.55
N ALA A 545 -48.66 -9.80 -19.45
CA ALA A 545 -50.08 -9.54 -19.26
C ALA A 545 -50.35 -8.27 -18.43
N ARG A 546 -49.57 -8.02 -17.36
CA ARG A 546 -49.67 -6.79 -16.53
C ARG A 546 -48.34 -6.41 -15.91
N HIS A 547 -48.14 -5.12 -15.66
CA HIS A 547 -47.10 -4.62 -14.76
C HIS A 547 -47.65 -4.56 -13.34
N LEU A 548 -46.82 -4.99 -12.38
CA LEU A 548 -47.17 -5.01 -10.96
C LEU A 548 -46.34 -4.00 -10.15
N VAL A 549 -45.32 -3.42 -10.79
CA VAL A 549 -44.44 -2.36 -10.29
C VAL A 549 -44.16 -1.35 -11.41
N HIS A 550 -43.56 -0.21 -11.07
CA HIS A 550 -43.17 0.84 -12.02
C HIS A 550 -41.65 1.10 -11.97
N PRO A 551 -41.05 1.59 -13.07
CA PRO A 551 -39.69 2.13 -13.03
C PRO A 551 -39.54 3.21 -11.93
N GLY A 552 -38.53 3.06 -11.09
CA GLY A 552 -38.27 3.85 -9.88
C GLY A 552 -38.66 3.14 -8.58
N ASP A 553 -39.49 2.10 -8.64
CA ASP A 553 -39.92 1.37 -7.43
C ASP A 553 -38.78 0.51 -6.88
N VAL A 554 -38.62 0.50 -5.55
CA VAL A 554 -37.68 -0.40 -4.87
C VAL A 554 -38.40 -1.71 -4.56
N VAL A 555 -37.92 -2.79 -5.14
CA VAL A 555 -38.46 -4.13 -5.01
C VAL A 555 -37.56 -5.00 -4.13
N ASP A 556 -38.17 -5.80 -3.27
CA ASP A 556 -37.47 -6.78 -2.44
C ASP A 556 -37.24 -8.09 -3.26
N PRO A 557 -36.30 -8.99 -2.86
CA PRO A 557 -36.14 -10.28 -3.52
C PRO A 557 -37.46 -11.08 -3.53
N GLY A 558 -37.81 -11.63 -4.68
CA GLY A 558 -39.06 -12.37 -4.93
C GLY A 558 -40.28 -11.49 -5.21
N ALA A 559 -40.19 -10.15 -5.10
CA ALA A 559 -41.32 -9.26 -5.32
C ALA A 559 -41.84 -9.36 -6.76
N PRO A 560 -43.17 -9.43 -6.97
CA PRO A 560 -43.75 -9.67 -8.28
C PRO A 560 -43.59 -8.44 -9.18
N LEU A 561 -42.94 -8.60 -10.33
CA LEU A 561 -42.66 -7.53 -11.29
C LEU A 561 -43.77 -7.40 -12.35
N ILE A 562 -44.13 -8.54 -12.94
CA ILE A 562 -45.17 -8.62 -13.99
C ILE A 562 -46.02 -9.90 -13.83
N THR A 563 -47.24 -9.91 -14.39
CA THR A 563 -47.94 -11.15 -14.75
C THR A 563 -47.72 -11.47 -16.23
N TRP A 564 -47.72 -12.75 -16.58
CA TRP A 564 -47.51 -13.23 -17.95
C TRP A 564 -48.29 -14.52 -18.24
N THR A 565 -48.57 -14.83 -19.50
CA THR A 565 -49.15 -16.14 -19.91
C THR A 565 -48.22 -16.89 -20.85
N ALA A 566 -48.12 -18.21 -20.72
CA ALA A 566 -47.35 -19.04 -21.63
C ALA A 566 -47.92 -18.94 -23.06
N THR A 567 -47.05 -18.84 -24.06
CA THR A 567 -47.44 -18.76 -25.47
C THR A 567 -46.52 -19.60 -26.34
N ASP A 568 -47.10 -20.27 -27.34
CA ASP A 568 -46.31 -20.88 -28.40
C ASP A 568 -45.80 -19.75 -29.30
N HIS A 569 -44.48 -19.61 -29.43
CA HIS A 569 -43.89 -18.66 -30.37
C HIS A 569 -43.14 -19.42 -31.47
N ASP A 570 -43.74 -19.43 -32.66
CA ASP A 570 -43.11 -19.92 -33.91
C ASP A 570 -42.20 -18.85 -34.57
N GLY A 571 -41.95 -17.74 -33.87
CA GLY A 571 -41.02 -16.72 -34.31
C GLY A 571 -39.61 -17.16 -34.00
N VAL A 572 -38.79 -17.26 -35.05
CA VAL A 572 -37.32 -17.31 -34.97
C VAL A 572 -36.92 -16.40 -33.83
N ALA A 573 -36.35 -16.95 -32.76
CA ALA A 573 -35.67 -16.16 -31.75
C ALA A 573 -34.83 -15.16 -32.55
N GLU A 574 -35.08 -13.86 -32.40
CA GLU A 574 -34.05 -12.90 -32.78
C GLU A 574 -32.86 -13.33 -31.94
N ALA A 575 -31.97 -14.11 -32.59
CA ALA A 575 -30.72 -14.57 -32.02
C ALA A 575 -30.19 -13.36 -31.29
N GLU A 576 -29.99 -13.47 -29.96
CA GLU A 576 -29.44 -12.42 -29.11
C GLU A 576 -28.62 -11.52 -30.00
N ALA A 577 -29.15 -10.33 -30.35
CA ALA A 577 -28.63 -9.57 -31.49
C ALA A 577 -27.12 -9.54 -31.28
N ALA A 578 -26.40 -10.33 -32.09
CA ALA A 578 -25.08 -10.82 -31.69
C ALA A 578 -24.32 -9.58 -31.30
N VAL A 579 -23.96 -9.45 -30.01
CA VAL A 579 -23.46 -8.18 -29.48
C VAL A 579 -22.36 -7.79 -30.44
N ASP A 580 -22.62 -6.73 -31.20
CA ASP A 580 -21.71 -6.33 -32.24
C ASP A 580 -20.47 -5.86 -31.50
N LEU A 581 -19.47 -6.75 -31.43
CA LEU A 581 -18.24 -6.50 -30.69
C LEU A 581 -17.50 -5.31 -31.31
N ASP A 582 -17.84 -4.95 -32.56
CA ASP A 582 -17.33 -3.80 -33.28
C ASP A 582 -18.20 -2.53 -33.05
N ALA A 583 -19.40 -2.64 -32.46
CA ALA A 583 -20.23 -1.50 -32.11
C ALA A 583 -19.68 -0.76 -30.89
N VAL A 584 -19.13 0.43 -31.14
CA VAL A 584 -18.61 1.32 -30.11
C VAL A 584 -19.77 2.02 -29.40
N ARG A 585 -19.94 1.78 -28.10
CA ARG A 585 -20.91 2.47 -27.23
C ARG A 585 -20.58 3.97 -27.10
N ASP A 586 -21.59 4.80 -26.84
CA ASP A 586 -21.42 6.26 -26.73
C ASP A 586 -20.42 6.67 -25.62
N ASP A 587 -20.44 5.99 -24.47
CA ASP A 587 -19.51 6.24 -23.37
C ASP A 587 -18.04 5.89 -23.74
N LEU A 588 -17.86 4.77 -24.44
CA LEU A 588 -16.58 4.36 -24.99
C LEU A 588 -16.13 5.29 -26.12
N ALA A 589 -17.05 5.75 -26.98
CA ALA A 589 -16.76 6.70 -28.05
C ALA A 589 -16.26 8.03 -27.48
N GLU A 590 -16.87 8.53 -26.39
CA GLU A 590 -16.38 9.73 -25.69
C GLU A 590 -14.94 9.53 -25.16
N LEU A 591 -14.67 8.39 -24.51
CA LEU A 591 -13.33 8.06 -24.01
C LEU A 591 -12.31 7.97 -25.16
N LEU A 592 -12.65 7.25 -26.23
CA LEU A 592 -11.80 7.08 -27.40
C LEU A 592 -11.50 8.42 -28.06
N GLU A 593 -12.50 9.30 -28.19
CA GLU A 593 -12.31 10.64 -28.74
C GLU A 593 -11.39 11.49 -27.85
N ARG A 594 -11.58 11.48 -26.52
CA ARG A 594 -10.69 12.21 -25.59
C ARG A 594 -9.24 11.69 -25.66
N ARG A 595 -9.05 10.38 -25.78
CA ARG A 595 -7.71 9.77 -25.97
C ARG A 595 -7.12 10.14 -27.32
N ARG A 596 -7.92 10.09 -28.39
CA ARG A 596 -7.50 10.47 -29.74
C ARG A 596 -7.08 11.93 -29.79
N ALA A 597 -7.83 12.84 -29.18
CA ALA A 597 -7.51 14.27 -29.09
C ALA A 597 -6.20 14.56 -28.33
N ALA A 598 -5.84 13.72 -27.36
CA ALA A 598 -4.57 13.84 -26.63
C ALA A 598 -3.36 13.17 -27.33
N SER A 599 -3.61 12.37 -28.37
CA SER A 599 -2.57 11.74 -29.20
C SER A 599 -1.94 12.71 -30.18
N ASP A 600 -0.79 12.36 -30.75
CA ASP A 600 -0.15 13.18 -31.80
C ASP A 600 -1.05 13.34 -33.02
N GLY A 601 -1.80 12.30 -33.40
CA GLY A 601 -2.78 12.35 -34.51
C GLY A 601 -3.94 13.31 -34.24
N GLY A 602 -4.27 13.57 -32.97
CA GLY A 602 -5.27 14.56 -32.57
C GLY A 602 -4.73 15.99 -32.44
N ARG A 603 -3.41 16.19 -32.54
CA ARG A 603 -2.73 17.47 -32.27
C ARG A 603 -1.82 17.94 -33.41
N PRO A 604 -2.30 17.98 -34.67
CA PRO A 604 -1.45 18.22 -35.84
C PRO A 604 -0.69 19.56 -35.80
N GLU A 605 -1.27 20.62 -35.21
CA GLU A 605 -0.61 21.92 -35.09
C GLU A 605 0.60 21.89 -34.12
N ALA A 606 0.45 21.21 -32.98
CA ALA A 606 1.52 21.07 -31.99
C ALA A 606 2.67 20.22 -32.57
N VAL A 607 2.32 19.11 -33.22
CA VAL A 607 3.28 18.25 -33.93
C VAL A 607 4.00 19.04 -35.02
N ALA A 608 3.30 19.80 -35.86
CA ALA A 608 3.90 20.62 -36.91
C ALA A 608 4.88 21.67 -36.35
N LYS A 609 4.54 22.33 -35.23
CA LYS A 609 5.45 23.25 -34.53
C LYS A 609 6.71 22.55 -34.05
N ARG A 610 6.59 21.34 -33.48
CA ARG A 610 7.72 20.54 -33.02
C ARG A 610 8.62 20.10 -34.18
N ARG A 611 8.03 19.66 -35.29
CA ARG A 611 8.75 19.28 -36.52
C ARG A 611 9.53 20.43 -37.16
N LYS A 612 9.02 21.67 -37.10
CA LYS A 612 9.77 22.86 -37.57
C LYS A 612 11.07 23.08 -36.81
N LEU A 613 11.14 22.65 -35.55
CA LEU A 613 12.36 22.68 -34.73
C LEU A 613 13.25 21.45 -34.96
N ARG A 614 12.91 20.58 -35.93
CA ARG A 614 13.57 19.30 -36.23
C ARG A 614 13.67 18.36 -35.02
N ARG A 615 12.61 18.36 -34.21
CA ARG A 615 12.52 17.55 -33.00
C ARG A 615 11.38 16.55 -33.06
N ARG A 616 11.53 15.46 -32.31
CA ARG A 616 10.50 14.46 -32.05
C ARG A 616 9.51 14.98 -31.01
N THR A 617 8.33 14.39 -31.00
CA THR A 617 7.35 14.59 -29.92
C THR A 617 7.71 13.70 -28.72
N ALA A 618 7.13 14.01 -27.56
CA ALA A 618 7.28 13.16 -26.37
C ALA A 618 6.80 11.71 -26.63
N ARG A 619 5.68 11.55 -27.36
CA ARG A 619 5.13 10.23 -27.68
C ARG A 619 6.01 9.45 -28.66
N GLU A 620 6.62 10.13 -29.64
CA GLU A 620 7.56 9.50 -30.57
C GLU A 620 8.82 9.00 -29.87
N ASN A 621 9.36 9.77 -28.91
CA ASN A 621 10.51 9.35 -28.13
C ASN A 621 10.19 8.15 -27.22
N ILE A 622 9.00 8.13 -26.60
CA ILE A 622 8.54 6.97 -25.82
C ILE A 622 8.35 5.75 -26.73
N ALA A 623 7.68 5.90 -27.87
CA ALA A 623 7.39 4.81 -28.78
C ALA A 623 8.67 4.19 -29.40
N ASP A 624 9.72 4.97 -29.61
CA ASP A 624 11.02 4.45 -30.06
C ASP A 624 11.75 3.70 -28.92
N LEU A 625 11.56 4.11 -27.67
CA LEU A 625 12.24 3.50 -26.51
C LEU A 625 11.65 2.15 -26.10
N VAL A 626 10.32 2.08 -26.02
CA VAL A 626 9.60 0.95 -25.42
C VAL A 626 9.33 -0.16 -26.45
N ASP A 627 9.22 -1.40 -25.98
CA ASP A 627 8.84 -2.51 -26.85
C ASP A 627 7.39 -2.31 -27.35
N ALA A 628 7.09 -2.80 -28.55
CA ALA A 628 5.78 -2.64 -29.18
C ALA A 628 4.64 -3.13 -28.27
N ASP A 629 3.55 -2.36 -28.21
CA ASP A 629 2.35 -2.64 -27.41
C ASP A 629 2.58 -2.84 -25.90
N SER A 630 3.72 -2.42 -25.36
CA SER A 630 4.05 -2.58 -23.93
C SER A 630 3.67 -1.39 -23.04
N PHE A 631 3.48 -0.19 -23.61
CA PHE A 631 3.32 1.04 -22.84
C PHE A 631 1.92 1.22 -22.25
N VAL A 632 1.83 1.16 -20.93
CA VAL A 632 0.62 1.41 -20.14
C VAL A 632 0.68 2.82 -19.56
N GLU A 633 0.00 3.76 -20.20
CA GLU A 633 0.02 5.18 -19.83
C GLU A 633 -0.85 5.47 -18.59
N TYR A 634 -0.29 6.22 -17.63
CA TYR A 634 -0.94 6.70 -16.43
C TYR A 634 -1.34 8.17 -16.58
N GLY A 635 -2.58 8.51 -16.18
CA GLY A 635 -3.05 9.89 -16.12
C GLY A 635 -3.06 10.60 -17.47
N ALA A 636 -3.31 9.88 -18.57
CA ALA A 636 -3.34 10.44 -19.94
C ALA A 636 -4.35 11.59 -20.09
N LEU A 637 -5.48 11.53 -19.36
CA LEU A 637 -6.55 12.53 -19.39
C LEU A 637 -6.39 13.67 -18.37
N ALA A 638 -5.24 13.75 -17.67
CA ALA A 638 -4.96 14.84 -16.75
C ALA A 638 -4.86 16.18 -17.51
N VAL A 639 -5.29 17.26 -16.88
CA VAL A 639 -5.21 18.63 -17.39
C VAL A 639 -4.55 19.55 -16.38
N ALA A 640 -4.02 20.69 -16.82
CA ALA A 640 -3.38 21.64 -15.92
C ALA A 640 -4.34 22.18 -14.84
N ALA A 641 -3.80 22.42 -13.65
CA ALA A 641 -4.53 22.93 -12.48
C ALA A 641 -4.81 24.45 -12.57
N GLN A 642 -5.49 24.90 -13.64
CA GLN A 642 -5.70 26.32 -13.96
C GLN A 642 -7.18 26.69 -14.17
N ARG A 643 -8.11 26.04 -13.45
CA ARG A 643 -9.55 26.20 -13.65
C ARG A 643 -10.07 27.60 -13.33
N SER A 644 -9.36 28.36 -12.50
CA SER A 644 -9.68 29.77 -12.23
C SER A 644 -9.26 30.72 -13.36
N ARG A 645 -8.48 30.25 -14.34
CA ARG A 645 -7.92 31.06 -15.43
C ARG A 645 -8.41 30.64 -16.81
N ARG A 646 -8.81 29.38 -16.98
CA ARG A 646 -9.18 28.79 -18.27
C ARG A 646 -10.41 27.91 -18.12
N SER A 647 -11.18 27.79 -19.20
CA SER A 647 -12.33 26.88 -19.23
C SER A 647 -11.87 25.42 -19.24
N GLN A 648 -12.75 24.53 -18.80
CA GLN A 648 -12.50 23.08 -18.82
C GLN A 648 -12.22 22.57 -20.24
N GLU A 649 -12.92 23.09 -21.25
CA GLU A 649 -12.71 22.74 -22.66
C GLU A 649 -11.32 23.15 -23.17
N ASP A 650 -10.86 24.37 -22.85
CA ASP A 650 -9.51 24.83 -23.21
C ASP A 650 -8.44 23.96 -22.53
N LEU A 651 -8.63 23.63 -21.25
CA LEU A 651 -7.71 22.78 -20.51
C LEU A 651 -7.61 21.37 -21.13
N ILE A 652 -8.73 20.77 -21.53
CA ILE A 652 -8.74 19.46 -22.20
C ILE A 652 -7.99 19.53 -23.53
N ALA A 653 -8.22 20.57 -24.34
CA ALA A 653 -7.60 20.70 -25.66
C ALA A 653 -6.10 21.04 -25.60
N ASN A 654 -5.70 21.93 -24.69
CA ASN A 654 -4.39 22.58 -24.71
C ASN A 654 -3.46 22.14 -23.59
N THR A 655 -3.93 21.34 -22.63
CA THR A 655 -3.09 20.82 -21.54
C THR A 655 -3.16 19.29 -21.37
N PRO A 656 -3.11 18.51 -22.47
CA PRO A 656 -3.20 17.05 -22.38
C PRO A 656 -2.09 16.49 -21.50
N ALA A 657 -2.46 15.53 -20.66
CA ALA A 657 -1.60 14.89 -19.67
C ALA A 657 -0.89 15.86 -18.69
N ASP A 658 -1.37 17.11 -18.58
CA ASP A 658 -0.66 18.24 -17.93
C ASP A 658 0.80 18.39 -18.39
N GLY A 659 1.07 18.08 -19.66
CA GLY A 659 2.41 18.20 -20.26
C GLY A 659 3.44 17.20 -19.75
N LEU A 660 3.02 16.08 -19.16
CA LEU A 660 3.90 14.97 -18.79
C LEU A 660 3.24 13.64 -19.14
N ILE A 661 3.86 12.89 -20.05
CA ILE A 661 3.44 11.55 -20.43
C ILE A 661 4.18 10.57 -19.53
N THR A 662 3.45 9.68 -18.88
CA THR A 662 3.99 8.76 -17.86
C THR A 662 3.40 7.38 -18.02
N GLY A 663 4.16 6.33 -17.76
CA GLY A 663 3.63 4.98 -17.73
C GLY A 663 4.66 3.93 -17.36
N VAL A 664 4.22 2.68 -17.42
CA VAL A 664 5.10 1.49 -17.33
C VAL A 664 5.16 0.85 -18.70
N ALA A 665 6.34 0.41 -19.11
CA ALA A 665 6.56 -0.31 -20.36
C ALA A 665 7.61 -1.41 -20.17
N THR A 666 7.87 -2.18 -21.20
CA THR A 666 9.08 -2.98 -21.29
C THR A 666 10.08 -2.32 -22.24
N VAL A 667 11.38 -2.50 -21.97
CA VAL A 667 12.49 -2.07 -22.81
C VAL A 667 13.47 -3.24 -22.92
N ASN A 668 13.73 -3.71 -24.14
CA ASN A 668 14.58 -4.88 -24.44
C ASN A 668 13.97 -6.24 -24.02
N ALA A 669 12.65 -6.39 -24.03
CA ALA A 669 11.99 -7.65 -23.65
C ALA A 669 12.42 -8.85 -24.51
N ASP A 670 12.76 -8.63 -25.78
CA ASP A 670 13.24 -9.68 -26.67
C ASP A 670 14.57 -10.31 -26.21
N CYS A 671 15.40 -9.54 -25.50
CA CYS A 671 16.71 -9.99 -25.03
C CYS A 671 16.66 -10.58 -23.62
N PHE A 672 15.89 -9.98 -22.71
CA PHE A 672 15.93 -10.28 -21.27
C PHE A 672 14.63 -10.87 -20.70
N GLY A 673 13.58 -10.95 -21.51
CA GLY A 673 12.25 -11.37 -21.09
C GLY A 673 11.42 -10.22 -20.50
N ALA A 674 10.10 -10.39 -20.51
CA ALA A 674 9.15 -9.33 -20.18
C ALA A 674 9.26 -8.82 -18.74
N GLU A 675 9.68 -9.64 -17.78
CA GLU A 675 9.77 -9.25 -16.37
C GLU A 675 10.99 -8.36 -16.09
N ALA A 676 12.19 -8.77 -16.52
CA ALA A 676 13.43 -8.01 -16.34
C ALA A 676 13.46 -6.73 -17.20
N ALA A 677 12.66 -6.69 -18.28
CA ALA A 677 12.57 -5.55 -19.18
C ALA A 677 11.67 -4.41 -18.67
N ARG A 678 10.90 -4.60 -17.60
CA ARG A 678 9.94 -3.60 -17.12
C ARG A 678 10.65 -2.33 -16.64
N ALA A 679 10.16 -1.18 -17.06
CA ALA A 679 10.67 0.13 -16.66
C ALA A 679 9.54 1.16 -16.54
N VAL A 680 9.76 2.16 -15.68
CA VAL A 680 8.92 3.36 -15.58
C VAL A 680 9.44 4.40 -16.56
N ILE A 681 8.56 4.91 -17.41
CA ILE A 681 8.90 5.88 -18.46
C ILE A 681 8.18 7.20 -18.19
N LEU A 682 8.92 8.29 -18.22
CA LEU A 682 8.38 9.65 -18.09
C LEU A 682 8.96 10.54 -19.20
N SER A 683 8.11 11.37 -19.81
CA SER A 683 8.56 12.39 -20.75
C SER A 683 7.74 13.66 -20.58
N TYR A 684 8.40 14.76 -20.27
CA TYR A 684 7.76 16.07 -20.40
C TYR A 684 7.45 16.34 -21.87
N ASP A 685 6.27 16.90 -22.14
CA ASP A 685 5.85 17.34 -23.45
C ASP A 685 6.07 18.84 -23.57
N TYR A 686 7.16 19.24 -24.22
CA TYR A 686 7.51 20.65 -24.41
C TYR A 686 6.42 21.43 -25.17
N THR A 687 5.58 20.76 -25.96
CA THR A 687 4.48 21.42 -26.68
C THR A 687 3.35 21.88 -25.77
N VAL A 688 3.30 21.38 -24.53
CA VAL A 688 2.34 21.77 -23.49
C VAL A 688 3.05 22.63 -22.45
N LEU A 689 2.76 23.93 -22.47
CA LEU A 689 3.26 24.89 -21.47
C LEU A 689 4.79 24.81 -21.28
N ALA A 690 5.54 24.61 -22.38
CA ALA A 690 6.99 24.50 -22.41
C ALA A 690 7.58 23.39 -21.51
N GLY A 691 6.82 22.29 -21.30
CA GLY A 691 7.28 21.17 -20.46
C GLY A 691 7.50 21.56 -19.00
N THR A 692 6.81 22.60 -18.52
CA THR A 692 6.93 23.10 -17.14
C THR A 692 6.20 22.21 -16.14
N GLN A 693 6.71 22.19 -14.90
CA GLN A 693 6.16 21.38 -13.83
C GLN A 693 4.96 22.06 -13.20
N GLY A 694 3.81 21.40 -13.22
CA GLY A 694 2.54 21.85 -12.64
C GLY A 694 2.07 20.89 -11.57
N MET A 695 1.00 21.23 -10.87
CA MET A 695 0.52 20.41 -9.76
C MET A 695 0.12 18.99 -10.18
N ARG A 696 -0.58 18.84 -11.32
CA ARG A 696 -1.04 17.49 -11.74
C ARG A 696 0.11 16.67 -12.27
N ASN A 697 1.04 17.26 -13.03
CA ASN A 697 2.21 16.53 -13.48
C ASN A 697 3.20 16.19 -12.34
N HIS A 698 3.31 16.99 -11.27
CA HIS A 698 4.01 16.57 -10.04
C HIS A 698 3.36 15.34 -9.40
N ALA A 699 2.02 15.33 -9.27
CA ALA A 699 1.31 14.16 -8.75
C ALA A 699 1.50 12.91 -9.63
N LYS A 700 1.58 13.09 -10.96
CA LYS A 700 1.91 12.00 -11.89
C LYS A 700 3.33 11.50 -11.71
N THR A 701 4.31 12.40 -11.60
CA THR A 701 5.70 12.03 -11.34
C THR A 701 5.82 11.27 -10.01
N ASP A 702 5.24 11.78 -8.93
CA ASP A 702 5.28 11.13 -7.60
C ASP A 702 4.67 9.73 -7.65
N ARG A 703 3.54 9.56 -8.35
CA ARG A 703 2.91 8.25 -8.55
C ARG A 703 3.83 7.27 -9.30
N MET A 704 4.55 7.73 -10.32
CA MET A 704 5.47 6.90 -11.10
C MET A 704 6.74 6.55 -10.34
N LEU A 705 7.30 7.51 -9.60
CA LEU A 705 8.49 7.27 -8.78
C LEU A 705 8.18 6.32 -7.61
N GLU A 706 6.99 6.42 -7.02
CA GLU A 706 6.53 5.45 -6.01
C GLU A 706 6.36 4.05 -6.61
N LEU A 707 5.85 3.95 -7.84
CA LEU A 707 5.76 2.67 -8.55
C LEU A 707 7.14 2.08 -8.84
N ALA A 708 8.08 2.91 -9.30
CA ALA A 708 9.47 2.53 -9.51
C ALA A 708 10.11 2.00 -8.22
N ARG A 709 9.87 2.68 -7.09
CA ARG A 709 10.36 2.27 -5.77
C ARG A 709 9.74 0.94 -5.33
N ALA A 710 8.42 0.85 -5.33
CA ALA A 710 7.68 -0.30 -4.81
C ALA A 710 7.96 -1.59 -5.58
N GLN A 711 8.22 -1.49 -6.89
CA GLN A 711 8.46 -2.64 -7.76
C GLN A 711 9.93 -2.78 -8.20
N ARG A 712 10.83 -1.96 -7.66
CA ARG A 712 12.25 -1.89 -8.04
C ARG A 712 12.46 -1.78 -9.55
N LEU A 713 11.66 -0.95 -10.21
CA LEU A 713 11.74 -0.74 -11.65
C LEU A 713 12.73 0.39 -12.00
N PRO A 714 13.58 0.21 -13.03
CA PRO A 714 14.36 1.29 -13.62
C PRO A 714 13.49 2.45 -14.07
N VAL A 715 14.04 3.67 -14.06
CA VAL A 715 13.35 4.88 -14.52
C VAL A 715 14.06 5.47 -15.73
N VAL A 716 13.34 5.69 -16.83
CA VAL A 716 13.82 6.48 -17.98
C VAL A 716 13.00 7.76 -18.07
N PHE A 717 13.68 8.90 -17.94
CA PHE A 717 13.06 10.21 -17.85
C PHE A 717 13.60 11.17 -18.92
N PHE A 718 12.75 11.56 -19.88
CA PHE A 718 13.01 12.65 -20.81
C PHE A 718 12.67 14.00 -20.15
N THR A 719 13.68 14.74 -19.71
CA THR A 719 13.55 15.93 -18.83
C THR A 719 13.62 17.26 -19.61
N GLU A 720 12.84 17.42 -20.69
CA GLU A 720 12.82 18.67 -21.46
C GLU A 720 11.77 19.66 -20.91
N GLY A 721 12.21 20.84 -20.48
CA GLY A 721 11.31 21.91 -20.04
C GLY A 721 11.89 22.85 -18.99
N GLY A 722 11.02 23.71 -18.45
CA GLY A 722 11.32 24.68 -17.39
C GLY A 722 10.85 24.24 -15.99
N GLY A 723 10.93 25.15 -15.02
CA GLY A 723 10.59 24.89 -13.62
C GLY A 723 9.10 24.96 -13.28
N GLY A 724 8.83 25.04 -11.98
CA GLY A 724 7.49 25.12 -11.40
C GLY A 724 6.64 26.22 -12.04
N ARG A 725 5.36 25.92 -12.25
CA ARG A 725 4.41 26.75 -12.99
C ARG A 725 3.64 27.68 -12.04
N PRO A 726 3.97 29.00 -11.97
CA PRO A 726 3.29 29.93 -11.05
C PRO A 726 1.83 30.20 -11.43
N GLY A 727 1.43 29.76 -12.62
CA GLY A 727 0.10 30.01 -13.18
C GLY A 727 -0.98 29.04 -12.74
N ASP A 728 -0.65 28.01 -11.95
CA ASP A 728 -1.60 27.07 -11.37
C ASP A 728 -2.41 27.74 -10.26
N THR A 729 -3.71 27.42 -10.20
CA THR A 729 -4.69 28.08 -9.33
C THR A 729 -5.52 27.11 -8.49
N ASP A 730 -5.53 25.82 -8.82
CA ASP A 730 -6.38 24.84 -8.14
C ASP A 730 -5.76 24.32 -6.83
N HIS A 731 -5.06 25.19 -6.07
CA HIS A 731 -4.52 24.89 -4.74
C HIS A 731 -4.74 26.03 -3.73
N SER A 732 -4.78 25.66 -2.46
CA SER A 732 -4.74 26.58 -1.32
C SER A 732 -3.32 26.86 -0.80
N GLY A 733 -2.31 26.12 -1.27
CA GLY A 733 -0.92 26.25 -0.85
C GLY A 733 -0.24 27.52 -1.39
N ILE A 734 0.79 28.00 -0.70
CA ILE A 734 1.47 29.27 -1.03
C ILE A 734 2.68 29.07 -1.94
N SER A 735 3.56 28.10 -1.64
CA SER A 735 4.89 28.01 -2.26
C SER A 735 5.19 26.71 -3.00
N GLY A 736 4.45 25.63 -2.73
CA GLY A 736 4.71 24.29 -3.30
C GLY A 736 6.04 23.67 -2.84
N LEU A 737 6.65 24.16 -1.76
CA LEU A 737 7.91 23.63 -1.21
C LEU A 737 7.76 22.27 -0.52
N ASP A 738 6.53 21.85 -0.28
CA ASP A 738 6.12 20.55 0.24
C ASP A 738 6.02 19.48 -0.87
N VAL A 739 6.30 19.83 -2.13
CA VAL A 739 6.30 18.86 -3.23
C VAL A 739 7.33 17.75 -3.00
N THR A 740 6.89 16.50 -3.12
CA THR A 740 7.72 15.35 -2.74
C THR A 740 8.61 14.83 -3.87
N THR A 741 8.35 15.25 -5.11
CA THR A 741 8.98 14.73 -6.34
C THR A 741 10.50 14.67 -6.30
N PHE A 742 11.14 15.75 -5.86
CA PHE A 742 12.60 15.82 -5.82
C PHE A 742 13.17 14.85 -4.77
N ARG A 743 12.51 14.73 -3.62
CA ARG A 743 12.88 13.75 -2.59
C ARG A 743 12.63 12.33 -3.08
N ALA A 744 11.49 12.07 -3.74
CA ALA A 744 11.14 10.76 -4.28
C ALA A 744 12.15 10.30 -5.33
N MET A 745 12.55 11.18 -6.25
CA MET A 745 13.58 10.88 -7.25
C MET A 745 14.94 10.60 -6.58
N GLY A 746 15.35 11.45 -5.64
CA GLY A 746 16.60 11.27 -4.91
C GLY A 746 16.63 9.97 -4.09
N ALA A 747 15.50 9.55 -3.53
CA ALA A 747 15.39 8.31 -2.76
C ALA A 747 15.60 7.04 -3.62
N LEU A 748 15.38 7.11 -4.93
CA LEU A 748 15.62 5.98 -5.84
C LEU A 748 17.11 5.77 -6.17
N SER A 749 17.95 6.78 -5.92
CA SER A 749 19.39 6.69 -6.20
C SER A 749 20.01 5.50 -5.47
N GLY A 750 20.72 4.65 -6.22
CA GLY A 750 21.32 3.42 -5.70
C GLY A 750 20.33 2.27 -5.44
N GLN A 751 19.03 2.42 -5.70
CA GLN A 751 18.04 1.34 -5.59
C GLN A 751 17.65 0.77 -6.95
N VAL A 752 17.50 1.62 -7.96
CA VAL A 752 17.11 1.25 -9.34
C VAL A 752 17.92 2.09 -10.34
N PRO A 753 18.18 1.60 -11.56
CA PRO A 753 18.87 2.40 -12.57
C PRO A 753 18.04 3.64 -12.96
N LEU A 754 18.66 4.81 -12.87
CA LEU A 754 18.04 6.09 -13.23
C LEU A 754 18.68 6.68 -14.50
N ILE A 755 17.89 6.75 -15.58
CA ILE A 755 18.33 7.26 -16.88
C ILE A 755 17.63 8.58 -17.17
N GLY A 756 18.41 9.65 -17.30
CA GLY A 756 17.92 10.95 -17.73
C GLY A 756 18.31 11.25 -19.17
N ILE A 757 17.34 11.65 -19.99
CA ILE A 757 17.54 12.01 -21.39
C ILE A 757 17.12 13.46 -21.58
N VAL A 758 17.97 14.24 -22.24
CA VAL A 758 17.67 15.64 -22.53
C VAL A 758 17.99 15.99 -23.98
N SER A 759 17.00 16.57 -24.64
CA SER A 759 17.20 17.31 -25.88
C SER A 759 16.65 18.71 -25.72
N GLY A 760 17.42 19.73 -26.09
CA GLY A 760 17.04 21.14 -25.89
C GLY A 760 17.10 21.58 -24.45
N ARG A 761 16.07 22.28 -23.99
CA ARG A 761 16.17 23.11 -22.79
C ARG A 761 15.70 22.33 -21.56
N CYS A 762 16.56 22.20 -20.56
CA CYS A 762 16.28 21.55 -19.29
C CYS A 762 16.72 22.48 -18.15
N PHE A 763 15.74 23.16 -17.53
CA PHE A 763 16.03 24.14 -16.49
C PHE A 763 15.29 23.87 -15.19
N ALA A 764 15.79 24.47 -14.11
CA ALA A 764 15.12 24.48 -12.81
C ALA A 764 14.83 23.07 -12.29
N GLY A 765 13.58 22.76 -11.93
CA GLY A 765 13.22 21.45 -11.39
C GLY A 765 13.43 20.30 -12.36
N ASN A 766 13.29 20.50 -13.68
CA ASN A 766 13.63 19.47 -14.66
C ASN A 766 15.14 19.15 -14.64
N ALA A 767 15.99 20.18 -14.49
CA ALA A 767 17.44 20.00 -14.35
C ALA A 767 17.82 19.32 -13.03
N ALA A 768 17.08 19.61 -11.95
CA ALA A 768 17.26 18.92 -10.68
C ALA A 768 16.96 17.42 -10.80
N LEU A 769 15.84 17.05 -11.45
CA LEU A 769 15.49 15.65 -11.69
C LEU A 769 16.53 14.94 -12.57
N LEU A 770 16.98 15.61 -13.64
CA LEU A 770 18.03 15.10 -14.52
C LEU A 770 19.35 14.86 -13.77
N GLY A 771 19.75 15.79 -12.91
CA GLY A 771 20.99 15.72 -12.15
C GLY A 771 21.01 14.64 -11.06
N MET A 772 19.85 14.06 -10.73
CA MET A 772 19.74 12.92 -9.80
C MET A 772 19.85 11.56 -10.51
N CYS A 773 19.86 11.53 -11.84
CA CYS A 773 20.00 10.29 -12.60
C CYS A 773 21.43 9.73 -12.55
N ASP A 774 21.54 8.39 -12.62
CA ASP A 774 22.81 7.67 -12.69
C ASP A 774 23.57 8.01 -13.97
N VAL A 775 22.83 8.20 -15.07
CA VAL A 775 23.34 8.63 -16.38
C VAL A 775 22.51 9.77 -16.96
N VAL A 776 23.21 10.76 -17.51
CA VAL A 776 22.63 11.83 -18.31
C VAL A 776 23.07 11.67 -19.76
N ILE A 777 22.09 11.46 -20.63
CA ILE A 777 22.26 11.36 -22.08
C ILE A 777 21.72 12.65 -22.71
N ALA A 778 22.59 13.39 -23.41
CA ALA A 778 22.23 14.69 -23.97
C ALA A 778 22.52 14.78 -25.46
N THR A 779 21.62 15.39 -26.23
CA THR A 779 21.89 15.76 -27.63
C THR A 779 22.73 17.05 -27.70
N PRO A 780 23.44 17.35 -28.81
CA PRO A 780 24.40 18.45 -28.84
C PRO A 780 23.78 19.83 -28.65
N ASP A 781 22.49 19.96 -28.93
CA ASP A 781 21.71 21.19 -28.77
C ASP A 781 21.07 21.35 -27.38
N ALA A 782 21.36 20.44 -26.45
CA ALA A 782 20.85 20.52 -25.08
C ALA A 782 21.52 21.63 -24.25
N ASN A 783 20.73 22.24 -23.37
CA ASN A 783 21.12 23.28 -22.43
C ASN A 783 20.54 22.92 -21.06
N ILE A 784 21.41 22.73 -20.08
CA ILE A 784 21.07 22.18 -18.77
C ILE A 784 21.45 23.19 -17.70
N GLY A 785 20.52 23.62 -16.85
CA GLY A 785 20.86 24.59 -15.80
C GLY A 785 19.88 24.63 -14.64
N MET A 786 20.41 24.72 -13.42
CA MET A 786 19.58 24.92 -12.21
C MET A 786 18.79 26.24 -12.28
N GLY A 787 19.32 27.25 -12.99
CA GLY A 787 18.65 28.51 -13.29
C GLY A 787 18.27 28.60 -14.76
N GLY A 788 16.99 28.76 -15.09
CA GLY A 788 16.57 29.19 -16.44
C GLY A 788 16.69 30.71 -16.61
N PRO A 789 16.54 31.24 -17.84
CA PRO A 789 16.67 32.68 -18.11
C PRO A 789 15.85 33.57 -17.18
N ALA A 790 14.58 33.20 -16.95
CA ALA A 790 13.67 33.95 -16.07
C ALA A 790 14.13 33.98 -14.61
N MET A 791 14.77 32.91 -14.11
CA MET A 791 15.27 32.88 -12.71
C MET A 791 16.56 33.68 -12.56
N ILE A 792 17.43 33.66 -13.59
CA ILE A 792 18.67 34.47 -13.61
C ILE A 792 18.32 35.95 -13.66
N GLU A 793 17.40 36.34 -14.55
CA GLU A 793 16.91 37.70 -14.66
C GLU A 793 16.20 38.15 -13.37
N GLY A 794 15.31 37.31 -12.83
CA GLY A 794 14.63 37.57 -11.55
C GLY A 794 15.59 37.72 -10.35
N GLY A 795 16.76 37.09 -10.41
CA GLY A 795 17.84 37.24 -9.43
C GLY A 795 18.72 38.48 -9.64
N GLY A 796 18.47 39.28 -10.68
CA GLY A 796 19.27 40.48 -10.99
C GLY A 796 20.65 40.17 -11.58
N LEU A 797 20.86 38.97 -12.13
CA LEU A 797 22.16 38.51 -12.63
C LEU A 797 22.39 38.80 -14.12
N GLY A 798 21.45 39.49 -14.77
CA GLY A 798 21.48 39.81 -16.19
C GLY A 798 20.49 38.97 -17.01
N VAL A 799 20.47 39.20 -18.31
CA VAL A 799 19.59 38.52 -19.27
C VAL A 799 20.44 37.71 -20.22
N TYR A 800 20.10 36.43 -20.35
CA TYR A 800 20.86 35.45 -21.14
C TYR A 800 19.92 34.70 -22.07
N ALA A 801 20.42 34.30 -23.23
CA ALA A 801 19.69 33.37 -24.08
C ALA A 801 19.70 31.98 -23.40
N PRO A 802 18.66 31.15 -23.58
CA PRO A 802 18.66 29.76 -23.12
C PRO A 802 19.92 28.99 -23.55
N GLU A 803 20.44 29.28 -24.73
CA GLU A 803 21.63 28.65 -25.34
C GLU A 803 22.95 29.05 -24.64
N ASP A 804 22.95 30.12 -23.86
CA ASP A 804 24.11 30.55 -23.06
C ASP A 804 24.18 29.80 -21.70
N ILE A 805 23.15 29.04 -21.34
CA ILE A 805 22.98 28.45 -20.03
C ILE A 805 23.24 26.94 -20.08
N GLY A 806 24.45 26.56 -19.66
CA GLY A 806 24.86 25.17 -19.53
C GLY A 806 24.81 24.38 -20.84
N PRO A 807 25.46 24.85 -21.91
CA PRO A 807 25.56 24.11 -23.17
C PRO A 807 26.30 22.77 -22.96
N VAL A 808 25.97 21.76 -23.78
CA VAL A 808 26.55 20.41 -23.66
C VAL A 808 28.09 20.41 -23.66
N ASP A 809 28.74 21.30 -24.42
CA ASP A 809 30.21 21.42 -24.45
C ASP A 809 30.84 21.78 -23.10
N VAL A 810 30.07 22.44 -22.21
CA VAL A 810 30.47 22.69 -20.83
C VAL A 810 30.09 21.49 -19.97
N GLN A 811 28.85 20.99 -20.10
CA GLN A 811 28.30 19.96 -19.22
C GLN A 811 28.96 18.58 -19.38
N ARG A 812 29.50 18.26 -20.57
CA ARG A 812 30.29 17.04 -20.77
C ARG A 812 31.68 17.10 -20.12
N ARG A 813 32.22 18.31 -19.91
CA ARG A 813 33.58 18.53 -19.36
C ARG A 813 33.61 18.74 -17.86
N ASN A 814 32.46 18.97 -17.22
CA ASN A 814 32.33 19.06 -15.76
C ASN A 814 31.68 17.81 -15.14
N GLY A 815 31.35 16.80 -15.95
CA GLY A 815 30.83 15.51 -15.51
C GLY A 815 29.31 15.45 -15.32
N VAL A 816 28.57 16.50 -15.69
CA VAL A 816 27.09 16.49 -15.66
C VAL A 816 26.52 15.60 -16.75
N VAL A 817 27.05 15.68 -17.97
CA VAL A 817 26.64 14.81 -19.09
C VAL A 817 27.58 13.62 -19.19
N HIS A 818 27.01 12.41 -19.17
CA HIS A 818 27.76 11.16 -19.22
C HIS A 818 27.93 10.64 -20.64
N LEU A 819 26.89 10.81 -21.47
CA LEU A 819 26.86 10.37 -22.86
C LEU A 819 26.32 11.52 -23.72
N VAL A 820 27.02 11.82 -24.81
CA VAL A 820 26.57 12.78 -25.82
C VAL A 820 26.05 11.99 -27.01
N ALA A 821 24.74 12.04 -27.23
CA ALA A 821 24.09 11.44 -28.38
C ALA A 821 24.22 12.32 -29.61
N ALA A 822 24.17 11.75 -30.82
CA ALA A 822 24.14 12.50 -32.06
C ALA A 822 22.82 13.26 -32.25
N ASP A 823 21.70 12.61 -31.93
CA ASP A 823 20.33 13.13 -31.99
C ASP A 823 19.41 12.38 -31.01
N GLU A 824 18.10 12.66 -31.05
CA GLU A 824 17.12 12.03 -30.17
C GLU A 824 16.99 10.51 -30.39
N ALA A 825 17.27 9.99 -31.59
CA ALA A 825 17.21 8.55 -31.87
C ALA A 825 18.39 7.84 -31.20
N ASP A 826 19.59 8.37 -31.41
CA ASP A 826 20.81 7.85 -30.79
C ASP A 826 20.73 7.96 -29.26
N ALA A 827 20.06 8.98 -28.73
CA ALA A 827 19.83 9.10 -27.29
C ALA A 827 18.97 7.96 -26.73
N VAL A 828 17.93 7.55 -27.47
CA VAL A 828 17.09 6.39 -27.11
C VAL A 828 17.89 5.08 -27.22
N ASP A 829 18.70 4.92 -28.26
CA ASP A 829 19.56 3.74 -28.43
C ASP A 829 20.59 3.63 -27.30
N LEU A 830 21.21 4.74 -26.91
CA LEU A 830 22.12 4.80 -25.76
C LEU A 830 21.40 4.47 -24.45
N ALA A 831 20.15 4.91 -24.27
CA ALA A 831 19.35 4.57 -23.10
C ALA A 831 19.04 3.07 -23.04
N ARG A 832 18.62 2.46 -24.16
CA ARG A 832 18.42 1.00 -24.28
C ARG A 832 19.69 0.23 -23.94
N ARG A 833 20.81 0.65 -24.51
CA ARG A 833 22.13 0.03 -24.27
C ARG A 833 22.57 0.17 -22.83
N TYR A 834 22.44 1.34 -22.22
CA TYR A 834 22.77 1.57 -20.82
C TYR A 834 21.93 0.68 -19.90
N LEU A 835 20.61 0.64 -20.13
CA LEU A 835 19.70 -0.16 -19.32
C LEU A 835 20.01 -1.66 -19.40
N ALA A 836 20.39 -2.16 -20.57
CA ALA A 836 20.70 -3.57 -20.80
C ALA A 836 21.74 -4.14 -19.83
N TYR A 837 22.74 -3.38 -19.39
CA TYR A 837 23.76 -3.86 -18.44
C TYR A 837 23.18 -4.21 -17.06
N PHE A 838 21.98 -3.74 -16.74
CA PHE A 838 21.29 -3.96 -15.47
C PHE A 838 20.13 -4.96 -15.58
N GLN A 839 19.84 -5.47 -16.79
CA GLN A 839 18.71 -6.37 -17.06
C GLN A 839 19.10 -7.85 -17.11
N GLY A 840 20.41 -8.15 -17.11
CA GLY A 840 20.93 -9.52 -17.05
C GLY A 840 22.06 -9.80 -18.04
N ASP A 841 22.34 -11.09 -18.21
CA ASP A 841 23.34 -11.60 -19.15
C ASP A 841 22.79 -11.60 -20.58
N ASP A 842 23.59 -11.11 -21.52
CA ASP A 842 23.31 -11.17 -22.94
C ASP A 842 23.68 -12.56 -23.49
N ARG A 843 22.79 -13.15 -24.28
CA ARG A 843 23.02 -14.48 -24.88
C ARG A 843 23.66 -14.38 -26.25
N ASP A 844 23.57 -13.24 -26.91
CA ASP A 844 24.13 -13.02 -28.24
C ASP A 844 25.37 -12.11 -28.13
N TRP A 845 26.54 -12.73 -28.06
CA TRP A 845 27.79 -12.02 -27.90
C TRP A 845 28.90 -12.60 -28.78
N THR A 846 29.84 -11.74 -29.16
CA THR A 846 31.02 -12.11 -29.94
C THR A 846 32.29 -11.66 -29.21
N ALA A 847 33.17 -12.62 -28.87
CA ALA A 847 34.47 -12.31 -28.30
C ALA A 847 35.42 -11.69 -29.37
N PRO A 848 36.30 -10.75 -29.01
CA PRO A 848 37.37 -10.28 -29.88
C PRO A 848 38.43 -11.39 -30.08
N ASP A 849 39.33 -11.24 -31.06
CA ASP A 849 40.50 -12.13 -31.16
C ASP A 849 41.42 -11.89 -29.95
N PRO A 850 41.55 -12.86 -29.01
CA PRO A 850 42.29 -12.66 -27.78
C PRO A 850 43.79 -12.40 -28.03
N ARG A 851 44.32 -12.78 -29.20
CA ARG A 851 45.74 -12.57 -29.54
C ARG A 851 46.06 -11.10 -29.75
N ALA A 852 45.08 -10.27 -30.09
CA ALA A 852 45.26 -8.83 -30.26
C ALA A 852 45.76 -8.16 -28.97
N ALA A 853 45.33 -8.65 -27.80
CA ALA A 853 45.75 -8.14 -26.49
C ALA A 853 47.28 -8.16 -26.29
N ARG A 854 47.99 -9.09 -26.94
CA ARG A 854 49.47 -9.24 -26.84
C ARG A 854 50.25 -8.06 -27.40
N HIS A 855 49.62 -7.24 -28.25
CA HIS A 855 50.30 -6.20 -29.02
C HIS A 855 49.88 -4.78 -28.63
N VAL A 856 48.89 -4.63 -27.75
CA VAL A 856 48.36 -3.30 -27.41
C VAL A 856 49.36 -2.49 -26.58
N VAL A 857 49.99 -3.12 -25.58
CA VAL A 857 50.98 -2.44 -24.73
C VAL A 857 52.36 -2.51 -25.40
N PRO A 858 53.00 -1.38 -25.74
CA PRO A 858 54.31 -1.38 -26.37
C PRO A 858 55.38 -1.93 -25.42
N GLU A 859 56.31 -2.73 -25.94
CA GLU A 859 57.48 -3.21 -25.16
C GLU A 859 58.33 -2.05 -24.62
N ASN A 860 58.41 -0.94 -25.36
CA ASN A 860 59.04 0.28 -24.86
C ASN A 860 58.13 0.92 -23.79
N ARG A 861 58.49 0.72 -22.51
CA ARG A 861 57.79 1.24 -21.33
C ARG A 861 57.53 2.75 -21.32
N LEU A 862 58.27 3.54 -22.09
CA LEU A 862 58.09 4.99 -22.17
C LEU A 862 57.05 5.42 -23.21
N ARG A 863 56.66 4.52 -24.12
CA ARG A 863 55.70 4.83 -25.19
C ARG A 863 54.27 4.71 -24.66
N ALA A 864 53.47 5.75 -24.86
CA ALA A 864 52.03 5.72 -24.56
C ALA A 864 51.29 4.82 -25.57
N PHE A 865 50.10 4.36 -25.17
CA PHE A 865 49.19 3.55 -25.98
C PHE A 865 47.74 3.92 -25.66
N ASP A 866 46.81 3.62 -26.56
CA ASP A 866 45.39 3.88 -26.32
C ASP A 866 44.80 2.79 -25.42
N ILE A 867 44.39 3.19 -24.22
CA ILE A 867 43.75 2.30 -23.27
C ILE A 867 42.44 1.72 -23.81
N ARG A 868 41.76 2.40 -24.73
CA ARG A 868 40.52 1.94 -25.35
C ARG A 868 40.76 0.77 -26.30
N GLU A 869 41.92 0.71 -26.95
CA GLU A 869 42.32 -0.49 -27.71
C GLU A 869 42.51 -1.68 -26.76
N ALA A 870 43.10 -1.48 -25.58
CA ALA A 870 43.27 -2.55 -24.59
C ALA A 870 41.91 -3.08 -24.11
N ILE A 871 40.99 -2.17 -23.77
CA ILE A 871 39.62 -2.51 -23.39
C ILE A 871 38.93 -3.31 -24.51
N ALA A 872 39.06 -2.89 -25.77
CA ALA A 872 38.44 -3.55 -26.92
C ALA A 872 38.98 -4.97 -27.17
N THR A 873 40.22 -5.27 -26.77
CA THR A 873 40.76 -6.65 -26.85
C THR A 873 40.25 -7.58 -25.76
N VAL A 874 39.60 -7.04 -24.72
CA VAL A 874 39.11 -7.79 -23.56
C VAL A 874 37.59 -7.89 -23.55
N ALA A 875 36.87 -6.79 -23.77
CA ALA A 875 35.41 -6.72 -23.79
C ALA A 875 34.81 -7.40 -25.04
N ASP A 876 33.57 -7.86 -24.95
CA ASP A 876 32.82 -8.37 -26.11
C ASP A 876 32.67 -7.26 -27.17
N THR A 877 32.71 -7.65 -28.44
CA THR A 877 32.65 -6.71 -29.56
C THR A 877 31.35 -5.90 -29.50
N GLY A 878 31.45 -4.57 -29.53
CA GLY A 878 30.29 -3.66 -29.45
C GLY A 878 29.73 -3.41 -28.04
N SER A 879 30.25 -4.11 -27.02
CA SER A 879 29.73 -4.02 -25.64
C SER A 879 30.31 -2.87 -24.80
N VAL A 880 31.21 -2.05 -25.33
CA VAL A 880 31.82 -0.96 -24.55
C VAL A 880 30.90 0.26 -24.57
N LEU A 881 30.47 0.70 -23.39
CA LEU A 881 29.77 1.96 -23.17
C LEU A 881 30.56 2.83 -22.18
N GLU A 882 31.41 3.70 -22.74
CA GLU A 882 32.25 4.63 -21.97
C GLU A 882 31.41 5.80 -21.42
N LEU A 883 31.48 6.02 -20.10
CA LEU A 883 30.75 7.09 -19.41
C LEU A 883 31.68 8.26 -19.06
N ARG A 884 31.19 9.49 -19.24
CA ARG A 884 31.89 10.76 -18.91
C ARG A 884 33.28 10.83 -19.54
N ARG A 885 33.35 10.57 -20.85
CA ARG A 885 34.60 10.52 -21.62
C ARG A 885 35.48 11.77 -21.48
N ASP A 886 34.87 12.96 -21.34
CA ASP A 886 35.60 14.25 -21.37
C ASP A 886 35.81 14.89 -20.00
N TRP A 887 35.47 14.19 -18.91
CA TRP A 887 35.73 14.61 -17.53
C TRP A 887 36.55 13.56 -16.81
N GLY A 888 37.47 13.97 -15.93
CA GLY A 888 38.35 13.05 -15.21
C GLY A 888 39.12 12.12 -16.16
N VAL A 889 39.64 12.64 -17.27
CA VAL A 889 40.16 11.88 -18.41
C VAL A 889 41.35 10.96 -18.10
N GLY A 890 42.00 11.15 -16.94
CA GLY A 890 43.04 10.24 -16.44
C GLY A 890 42.57 8.82 -16.17
N VAL A 891 41.26 8.61 -16.02
CA VAL A 891 40.66 7.29 -15.87
C VAL A 891 39.46 7.14 -16.81
N VAL A 892 39.44 6.04 -17.54
CA VAL A 892 38.29 5.56 -18.30
C VAL A 892 37.37 4.78 -17.36
N THR A 893 36.08 5.08 -17.42
CA THR A 893 35.01 4.35 -16.72
C THR A 893 34.01 3.89 -17.76
N ALA A 894 33.76 2.60 -17.87
CA ALA A 894 32.89 2.04 -18.89
C ALA A 894 32.08 0.87 -18.36
N LEU A 895 30.84 0.73 -18.82
CA LEU A 895 30.11 -0.53 -18.73
C LEU A 895 30.54 -1.40 -19.91
N VAL A 896 30.86 -2.67 -19.63
CA VAL A 896 31.32 -3.63 -20.65
C VAL A 896 30.65 -4.98 -20.47
N ARG A 897 30.71 -5.85 -21.49
CA ARG A 897 30.40 -7.27 -21.33
C ARG A 897 31.60 -8.17 -21.58
N VAL A 898 31.65 -9.30 -20.90
CA VAL A 898 32.61 -10.39 -21.16
C VAL A 898 31.85 -11.70 -21.13
N GLU A 899 31.75 -12.36 -22.28
CA GLU A 899 30.94 -13.57 -22.49
C GLU A 899 29.46 -13.31 -22.13
N GLY A 900 28.95 -12.17 -22.55
CA GLY A 900 27.55 -11.77 -22.34
C GLY A 900 27.27 -11.19 -20.97
N ARG A 901 28.15 -11.34 -19.97
CA ARG A 901 27.91 -10.82 -18.61
C ARG A 901 28.39 -9.39 -18.45
N ALA A 902 27.63 -8.56 -17.74
CA ALA A 902 27.94 -7.14 -17.52
C ALA A 902 28.99 -6.92 -16.41
N PHE A 903 29.87 -5.94 -16.62
CA PHE A 903 30.92 -5.52 -15.70
C PHE A 903 31.07 -3.99 -15.69
N GLY A 904 31.46 -3.45 -14.54
CA GLY A 904 32.04 -2.12 -14.46
C GLY A 904 33.54 -2.19 -14.76
N LEU A 905 34.01 -1.42 -15.74
CA LEU A 905 35.42 -1.38 -16.10
C LEU A 905 36.03 -0.01 -15.78
N ILE A 906 37.18 -0.04 -15.11
CA ILE A 906 38.00 1.13 -14.81
C ILE A 906 39.39 0.95 -15.41
N ALA A 907 39.96 1.99 -16.00
CA ALA A 907 41.29 1.90 -16.60
C ALA A 907 42.06 3.22 -16.60
N ASN A 908 43.36 3.19 -16.34
CA ASN A 908 44.18 4.41 -16.39
C ASN A 908 44.52 4.79 -17.84
N ASP A 909 44.36 6.07 -18.21
CA ASP A 909 44.77 6.57 -19.54
C ASP A 909 46.18 7.17 -19.46
N CYS A 910 47.16 6.46 -20.03
CA CYS A 910 48.54 6.89 -19.98
C CYS A 910 48.85 8.14 -20.84
N HIS A 911 47.92 8.60 -21.69
CA HIS A 911 48.04 9.91 -22.35
C HIS A 911 47.83 11.08 -21.40
N HIS A 912 47.18 10.85 -20.26
CA HIS A 912 46.98 11.87 -19.23
C HIS A 912 47.95 11.67 -18.08
N LEU A 913 48.90 12.60 -17.93
CA LEU A 913 49.87 12.59 -16.82
C LEU A 913 50.63 11.25 -16.68
N GLY A 914 50.83 10.52 -17.78
CA GLY A 914 51.49 9.22 -17.79
C GLY A 914 50.72 8.11 -17.07
N GLY A 915 49.42 8.28 -16.83
CA GLY A 915 48.52 7.37 -16.12
C GLY A 915 48.24 7.75 -14.66
N ALA A 916 48.73 8.91 -14.20
CA ALA A 916 48.55 9.34 -12.83
C ALA A 916 47.08 9.66 -12.53
N ILE A 917 46.62 9.30 -11.33
CA ILE A 917 45.27 9.61 -10.87
C ILE A 917 45.28 11.01 -10.24
N ASP A 918 44.64 11.97 -10.89
CA ASP A 918 44.46 13.33 -10.39
C ASP A 918 43.09 13.52 -9.71
N ALA A 919 42.84 14.70 -9.13
CA ALA A 919 41.64 14.96 -8.34
C ALA A 919 40.33 14.73 -9.14
N PRO A 920 40.17 15.22 -10.39
CA PRO A 920 38.98 14.93 -11.19
C PRO A 920 38.83 13.44 -11.53
N ALA A 921 39.93 12.73 -11.85
CA ALA A 921 39.86 11.29 -12.10
C ALA A 921 39.48 10.49 -10.84
N ALA A 922 39.94 10.92 -9.66
CA ALA A 922 39.55 10.30 -8.39
C ALA A 922 38.06 10.49 -8.08
N ASP A 923 37.50 11.68 -8.29
CA ASP A 923 36.07 11.94 -8.13
C ASP A 923 35.24 11.10 -9.12
N LYS A 924 35.67 11.04 -10.39
CA LYS A 924 35.03 10.21 -11.42
C LYS A 924 35.03 8.73 -11.04
N LEU A 925 36.17 8.23 -10.58
CA LEU A 925 36.32 6.83 -10.18
C LEU A 925 35.43 6.52 -8.98
N SER A 926 35.43 7.36 -7.95
CA SER A 926 34.56 7.23 -6.77
C SER A 926 33.08 7.12 -7.15
N LEU A 927 32.59 8.00 -8.03
CA LEU A 927 31.20 7.98 -8.49
C LEU A 927 30.85 6.70 -9.27
N PHE A 928 31.76 6.24 -10.14
CA PHE A 928 31.54 5.02 -10.92
C PHE A 928 31.58 3.75 -10.08
N LEU A 929 32.45 3.68 -9.07
CA LEU A 929 32.49 2.54 -8.14
C LEU A 929 31.19 2.41 -7.34
N ARG A 930 30.64 3.51 -6.83
CA ARG A 930 29.35 3.49 -6.13
C ARG A 930 28.21 3.05 -7.03
N LEU A 931 28.20 3.47 -8.31
CA LEU A 931 27.22 3.00 -9.29
C LEU A 931 27.28 1.49 -9.47
N CYS A 932 28.48 0.95 -9.65
CA CYS A 932 28.67 -0.48 -9.87
C CYS A 932 28.26 -1.31 -8.65
N ASP A 933 28.61 -0.88 -7.45
CA ASP A 933 28.26 -1.59 -6.22
C ASP A 933 26.76 -1.56 -5.94
N ALA A 934 26.12 -0.40 -6.09
CA ALA A 934 24.67 -0.26 -5.93
C ALA A 934 23.88 -1.22 -6.84
N HIS A 935 24.36 -1.41 -8.06
CA HIS A 935 23.73 -2.29 -9.05
C HIS A 935 24.40 -3.66 -9.21
N ARG A 936 25.27 -4.03 -8.27
CA ARG A 936 25.94 -5.35 -8.17
C ARG A 936 26.74 -5.76 -9.42
N LEU A 937 27.37 -4.80 -10.10
CA LEU A 937 28.26 -5.04 -11.23
C LEU A 937 29.69 -5.34 -10.73
N PRO A 938 30.27 -6.52 -11.06
CA PRO A 938 31.66 -6.80 -10.72
C PRO A 938 32.61 -5.83 -11.42
N ILE A 939 33.73 -5.51 -10.76
CA ILE A 939 34.72 -4.55 -11.22
C ILE A 939 35.87 -5.25 -11.95
N VAL A 940 36.20 -4.76 -13.15
CA VAL A 940 37.42 -5.06 -13.89
C VAL A 940 38.30 -3.82 -13.88
N SER A 941 39.49 -3.94 -13.28
CA SER A 941 40.45 -2.84 -13.19
C SER A 941 41.66 -3.09 -14.08
N LEU A 942 41.83 -2.25 -15.11
CA LEU A 942 43.01 -2.26 -15.98
C LEU A 942 43.99 -1.18 -15.49
N CYS A 943 44.98 -1.61 -14.72
CA CYS A 943 45.91 -0.73 -14.02
C CYS A 943 47.13 -0.41 -14.88
N ASP A 944 47.36 0.89 -15.15
CA ASP A 944 48.60 1.44 -15.72
C ASP A 944 48.85 2.83 -15.12
N THR A 945 49.18 2.87 -13.83
CA THR A 945 49.35 4.11 -13.08
C THR A 945 50.72 4.21 -12.41
N PRO A 946 51.39 5.37 -12.48
CA PRO A 946 52.56 5.67 -11.67
C PRO A 946 52.22 6.05 -10.22
N GLY A 947 50.93 6.08 -9.86
CA GLY A 947 50.43 6.50 -8.56
C GLY A 947 49.49 7.70 -8.68
N PHE A 948 49.22 8.33 -7.53
CA PHE A 948 48.48 9.59 -7.50
C PHE A 948 49.31 10.74 -8.08
N MET A 949 48.64 11.73 -8.67
CA MET A 949 49.28 12.97 -9.06
C MET A 949 49.70 13.74 -7.81
N VAL A 950 50.98 14.09 -7.72
CA VAL A 950 51.59 14.79 -6.59
C VAL A 950 52.14 16.15 -7.01
N GLY A 951 52.23 17.07 -6.04
CA GLY A 951 52.90 18.36 -6.21
C GLY A 951 52.05 19.54 -5.74
N PRO A 952 52.65 20.71 -5.47
CA PRO A 952 51.96 21.82 -4.79
C PRO A 952 50.68 22.29 -5.49
N GLU A 953 50.62 22.25 -6.82
CA GLU A 953 49.42 22.61 -7.57
C GLU A 953 48.31 21.56 -7.48
N ALA A 954 48.67 20.26 -7.45
CA ALA A 954 47.71 19.19 -7.26
C ALA A 954 47.04 19.28 -5.88
N GLU A 955 47.83 19.59 -4.85
CA GLU A 955 47.32 19.73 -3.46
C GLU A 955 46.24 20.82 -3.31
N LYS A 956 46.25 21.87 -4.14
CA LYS A 956 45.19 22.91 -4.15
C LYS A 956 43.81 22.37 -4.52
N GLN A 957 43.74 21.19 -5.14
CA GLN A 957 42.50 20.54 -5.57
C GLN A 957 41.94 19.57 -4.50
N ALA A 958 42.44 19.65 -3.26
CA ALA A 958 42.05 18.80 -2.14
C ALA A 958 42.30 17.30 -2.41
N THR A 959 43.43 16.99 -3.04
CA THR A 959 43.87 15.62 -3.37
C THR A 959 43.89 14.70 -2.15
N VAL A 960 44.36 15.17 -0.99
CA VAL A 960 44.33 14.39 0.26
C VAL A 960 42.93 13.84 0.56
N THR A 961 41.90 14.70 0.51
CA THR A 961 40.52 14.31 0.77
C THR A 961 39.98 13.38 -0.32
N LYS A 962 40.19 13.73 -1.58
CA LYS A 962 39.63 12.99 -2.73
C LYS A 962 40.25 11.61 -2.91
N PHE A 963 41.57 11.51 -2.78
CA PHE A 963 42.28 10.23 -2.84
C PHE A 963 41.95 9.35 -1.64
N SER A 964 41.84 9.92 -0.44
CA SER A 964 41.39 9.17 0.74
C SER A 964 39.97 8.64 0.56
N ARG A 965 39.07 9.43 -0.05
CA ARG A 965 37.69 9.00 -0.33
C ARG A 965 37.65 7.80 -1.29
N LEU A 966 38.55 7.77 -2.27
CA LEU A 966 38.66 6.62 -3.17
C LEU A 966 38.98 5.33 -2.41
N PHE A 967 39.88 5.36 -1.42
CA PHE A 967 40.13 4.19 -0.56
C PHE A 967 38.91 3.80 0.28
N ILE A 968 38.17 4.78 0.82
CA ILE A 968 36.95 4.52 1.60
C ILE A 968 35.90 3.84 0.71
N ASP A 969 35.64 4.38 -0.48
CA ASP A 969 34.65 3.82 -1.40
C ASP A 969 35.09 2.44 -1.89
N ALA A 970 36.36 2.26 -2.26
CA ALA A 970 36.88 0.97 -2.72
C ALA A 970 36.83 -0.11 -1.63
N ALA A 971 37.12 0.25 -0.36
CA ALA A 971 37.04 -0.68 0.77
C ALA A 971 35.59 -1.03 1.18
N ALA A 972 34.62 -0.20 0.81
CA ALA A 972 33.20 -0.45 1.08
C ALA A 972 32.54 -1.36 0.02
N MET A 973 33.23 -1.68 -1.07
CA MET A 973 32.69 -2.50 -2.16
C MET A 973 32.35 -3.92 -1.70
N SER A 974 31.15 -4.37 -2.09
CA SER A 974 30.65 -5.72 -1.86
C SER A 974 30.77 -6.63 -3.10
N VAL A 975 30.95 -6.03 -4.28
CA VAL A 975 31.04 -6.73 -5.55
C VAL A 975 32.42 -7.35 -5.80
N PRO A 976 32.52 -8.46 -6.56
CA PRO A 976 33.81 -9.03 -6.94
C PRO A 976 34.66 -8.02 -7.73
N TRP A 977 35.96 -7.99 -7.45
CA TRP A 977 36.92 -7.11 -8.11
C TRP A 977 38.08 -7.93 -8.65
N GLY A 978 38.47 -7.71 -9.91
CA GLY A 978 39.69 -8.28 -10.49
C GLY A 978 40.57 -7.19 -11.08
N THR A 979 41.87 -7.25 -10.82
CA THR A 979 42.83 -6.26 -11.32
C THR A 979 43.83 -6.90 -12.27
N VAL A 980 44.03 -6.26 -13.42
CA VAL A 980 45.02 -6.60 -14.44
C VAL A 980 45.98 -5.44 -14.60
N ILE A 981 47.24 -5.63 -14.23
CA ILE A 981 48.29 -4.62 -14.39
C ILE A 981 48.84 -4.72 -15.81
N LEU A 982 48.54 -3.72 -16.64
CA LEU A 982 48.96 -3.68 -18.03
C LEU A 982 50.44 -3.32 -18.17
N ARG A 983 50.88 -2.31 -17.41
CA ARG A 983 52.27 -1.86 -17.37
C ARG A 983 52.63 -1.32 -15.99
N LYS A 984 52.22 -0.13 -15.58
CA LYS A 984 52.66 0.45 -14.29
C LYS A 984 51.69 0.13 -13.15
N GLY A 985 52.21 -0.41 -12.06
CA GLY A 985 51.47 -0.63 -10.81
C GLY A 985 52.24 -0.06 -9.62
N TYR A 986 52.29 1.27 -9.49
CA TYR A 986 53.07 1.93 -8.43
C TYR A 986 52.25 2.60 -7.32
N GLY A 987 52.75 2.43 -6.10
CA GLY A 987 52.33 3.17 -4.91
C GLY A 987 50.84 3.10 -4.58
N LEU A 988 50.39 4.10 -3.81
CA LEU A 988 49.01 4.19 -3.33
C LEU A 988 47.97 4.30 -4.47
N GLY A 989 48.34 4.89 -5.61
CA GLY A 989 47.43 4.99 -6.77
C GLY A 989 47.13 3.62 -7.38
N ALA A 990 48.13 2.75 -7.50
CA ALA A 990 47.91 1.38 -7.95
C ALA A 990 47.12 0.56 -6.91
N GLN A 991 47.39 0.77 -5.62
CA GLN A 991 46.56 0.15 -4.56
C GLN A 991 45.11 0.59 -4.66
N ALA A 992 44.82 1.86 -4.92
CA ALA A 992 43.46 2.34 -5.11
C ALA A 992 42.77 1.70 -6.33
N MET A 993 43.50 1.46 -7.43
CA MET A 993 43.02 0.69 -8.58
C MET A 993 42.82 -0.82 -8.27
N ALA A 994 43.33 -1.30 -7.14
CA ALA A 994 43.20 -2.67 -6.68
C ALA A 994 42.43 -2.74 -5.36
N ALA A 995 41.28 -2.08 -5.28
CA ALA A 995 40.42 -2.10 -4.08
C ALA A 995 41.13 -1.71 -2.76
N GLY A 996 42.12 -0.82 -2.83
CA GLY A 996 42.91 -0.34 -1.69
C GLY A 996 44.10 -1.22 -1.28
N SER A 997 44.23 -2.43 -1.81
CA SER A 997 45.34 -3.35 -1.52
C SER A 997 45.45 -4.43 -2.58
N PHE A 998 46.66 -4.84 -2.98
CA PHE A 998 46.85 -5.94 -3.94
C PHE A 998 46.35 -7.30 -3.43
N ARG A 999 45.87 -7.38 -2.18
CA ARG A 999 45.23 -8.57 -1.60
C ARG A 999 43.70 -8.49 -1.51
N ALA A 1000 43.12 -7.34 -1.79
CA ALA A 1000 41.67 -7.13 -1.68
C ALA A 1000 40.88 -7.69 -2.88
N PRO A 1001 41.34 -7.53 -4.15
CA PRO A 1001 40.70 -8.15 -5.30
C PRO A 1001 40.69 -9.68 -5.22
N ARG A 1002 39.75 -10.32 -5.93
CA ARG A 1002 39.73 -11.77 -6.15
C ARG A 1002 40.99 -12.27 -6.83
N PHE A 1003 41.55 -11.45 -7.71
CA PHE A 1003 42.89 -11.64 -8.24
C PHE A 1003 43.54 -10.30 -8.56
N VAL A 1004 44.88 -10.26 -8.45
CA VAL A 1004 45.74 -9.23 -9.02
C VAL A 1004 46.78 -9.91 -9.89
N ILE A 1005 46.56 -9.83 -11.20
CA ILE A 1005 47.44 -10.42 -12.22
C ILE A 1005 48.10 -9.31 -13.04
N ALA A 1006 49.19 -9.62 -13.71
CA ALA A 1006 49.85 -8.68 -14.62
C ALA A 1006 50.05 -9.28 -16.02
N TRP A 1007 50.06 -8.41 -17.02
CA TRP A 1007 50.63 -8.74 -18.32
C TRP A 1007 52.16 -8.76 -18.23
N PRO A 1008 52.87 -9.35 -19.21
CA PRO A 1008 54.34 -9.48 -19.15
C PRO A 1008 55.07 -8.13 -19.10
N THR A 1009 54.42 -7.07 -19.57
CA THR A 1009 54.88 -5.68 -19.54
C THR A 1009 54.75 -5.00 -18.16
N GLY A 1010 54.13 -5.68 -17.19
CA GLY A 1010 53.92 -5.15 -15.84
C GLY A 1010 55.21 -4.82 -15.08
N GLU A 1011 55.17 -3.74 -14.31
CA GLU A 1011 56.21 -3.25 -13.41
C GLU A 1011 55.58 -2.74 -12.09
N ILE A 1012 56.06 -3.25 -10.96
CA ILE A 1012 55.48 -3.09 -9.61
C ILE A 1012 56.50 -2.42 -8.68
N GLY A 1013 56.01 -1.60 -7.74
CA GLY A 1013 56.86 -0.95 -6.76
C GLY A 1013 56.13 0.06 -5.87
N GLY A 1014 56.71 0.39 -4.70
CA GLY A 1014 56.14 1.36 -3.77
C GLY A 1014 56.11 2.81 -4.30
N MET A 1015 56.96 3.13 -5.27
CA MET A 1015 56.97 4.39 -6.03
C MET A 1015 57.62 4.13 -7.40
N GLY A 1016 57.55 5.10 -8.32
CA GLY A 1016 58.25 5.00 -9.61
C GLY A 1016 59.74 4.70 -9.44
N LEU A 1017 60.26 3.74 -10.22
CA LEU A 1017 61.60 3.18 -10.08
C LEU A 1017 62.71 4.25 -10.14
N GLU A 1018 62.56 5.24 -11.01
CA GLU A 1018 63.49 6.37 -11.12
C GLU A 1018 63.47 7.24 -9.86
N GLY A 1019 62.30 7.45 -9.26
CA GLY A 1019 62.13 8.16 -7.99
C GLY A 1019 62.77 7.41 -6.83
N ALA A 1020 62.56 6.09 -6.77
CA ALA A 1020 63.16 5.22 -5.77
C ALA A 1020 64.69 5.27 -5.80
N VAL A 1021 65.29 5.24 -7.00
CA VAL A 1021 66.75 5.36 -7.16
C VAL A 1021 67.24 6.75 -6.74
N ARG A 1022 66.56 7.82 -7.18
CA ARG A 1022 66.95 9.20 -6.80
C ARG A 1022 66.92 9.42 -5.30
N LEU A 1023 65.95 8.83 -4.59
CA LEU A 1023 65.81 8.97 -3.14
C LEU A 1023 66.75 8.04 -2.38
N GLY A 1024 66.78 6.76 -2.76
CA GLY A 1024 67.53 5.71 -2.05
C GLY A 1024 69.05 5.79 -2.22
N PHE A 1025 69.53 6.37 -3.32
CA PHE A 1025 70.96 6.51 -3.64
C PHE A 1025 71.40 7.98 -3.76
N ALA A 1026 70.67 8.91 -3.15
CA ALA A 1026 70.92 10.34 -3.28
C ALA A 1026 72.34 10.74 -2.85
N LYS A 1027 72.85 10.15 -1.76
CA LYS A 1027 74.17 10.47 -1.21
C LYS A 1027 75.29 9.88 -2.07
N GLU A 1028 75.10 8.66 -2.56
CA GLU A 1028 76.01 7.92 -3.42
C GLU A 1028 76.14 8.60 -4.78
N LEU A 1029 75.01 9.00 -5.38
CA LEU A 1029 75.00 9.74 -6.65
C LEU A 1029 75.57 11.15 -6.50
N ALA A 1030 75.32 11.84 -5.38
CA ALA A 1030 75.90 13.16 -5.12
C ALA A 1030 77.42 13.11 -4.89
N ALA A 1031 77.96 11.98 -4.45
CA ALA A 1031 79.39 11.78 -4.26
C ALA A 1031 80.18 11.62 -5.59
N ILE A 1032 79.49 11.38 -6.71
CA ILE A 1032 80.10 11.29 -8.04
C ILE A 1032 80.20 12.70 -8.66
N ALA A 1033 81.43 13.21 -8.79
CA ALA A 1033 81.69 14.58 -9.25
C ALA A 1033 81.51 14.78 -10.76
N ASP A 1034 81.80 13.76 -11.57
CA ASP A 1034 81.60 13.81 -13.02
C ASP A 1034 80.10 13.66 -13.37
N PRO A 1035 79.46 14.65 -14.01
CA PRO A 1035 78.07 14.56 -14.43
C PRO A 1035 77.77 13.38 -15.36
N VAL A 1036 78.70 12.98 -16.23
CA VAL A 1036 78.52 11.87 -17.17
C VAL A 1036 78.55 10.53 -16.43
N GLU A 1037 79.53 10.35 -15.56
CA GLU A 1037 79.65 9.15 -14.72
C GLU A 1037 78.47 9.01 -13.76
N ARG A 1038 78.01 10.13 -13.18
CA ARG A 1038 76.83 10.16 -12.31
C ARG A 1038 75.56 9.77 -13.06
N GLN A 1039 75.39 10.25 -14.29
CA GLN A 1039 74.25 9.88 -15.13
C GLN A 1039 74.32 8.39 -15.51
N ALA A 1040 75.49 7.87 -15.89
CA ALA A 1040 75.68 6.45 -16.19
C ALA A 1040 75.42 5.55 -14.96
N ALA A 1041 75.87 5.97 -13.77
CA ALA A 1041 75.60 5.26 -12.52
C ALA A 1041 74.11 5.28 -12.16
N PHE A 1042 73.44 6.43 -12.35
CA PHE A 1042 71.99 6.55 -12.19
C PHE A 1042 71.23 5.62 -13.15
N ASP A 1043 71.56 5.64 -14.44
CA ASP A 1043 70.92 4.79 -15.46
C ASP A 1043 71.15 3.30 -15.17
N ASN A 1044 72.32 2.93 -14.65
CA ASN A 1044 72.62 1.56 -14.23
C ASN A 1044 71.78 1.13 -13.01
N LEU A 1045 71.64 1.98 -12.00
CA LEU A 1045 70.80 1.71 -10.83
C LEU A 1045 69.32 1.62 -11.21
N VAL A 1046 68.84 2.48 -12.13
CA VAL A 1046 67.48 2.40 -12.68
C VAL A 1046 67.27 1.08 -13.43
N ARG A 1047 68.25 0.65 -14.24
CA ARG A 1047 68.20 -0.65 -14.93
C ARG A 1047 68.12 -1.82 -13.95
N LEU A 1048 68.87 -1.78 -12.84
CA LEU A 1048 68.81 -2.80 -11.80
C LEU A 1048 67.45 -2.80 -11.08
N ALA A 1049 66.97 -1.61 -10.68
CA ALA A 1049 65.65 -1.43 -10.07
C ALA A 1049 64.53 -1.95 -10.98
N TYR A 1050 64.66 -1.75 -12.29
CA TYR A 1050 63.75 -2.31 -13.29
C TYR A 1050 63.81 -3.82 -13.35
N ALA A 1051 65.00 -4.43 -13.37
CA ALA A 1051 65.12 -5.89 -13.35
C ALA A 1051 64.46 -6.51 -12.10
N SER A 1052 64.54 -5.84 -10.95
CA SER A 1052 63.86 -6.27 -9.72
C SER A 1052 62.36 -5.94 -9.68
N GLY A 1053 61.91 -4.90 -10.39
CA GLY A 1053 60.53 -4.42 -10.36
C GLY A 1053 59.61 -5.00 -11.44
N LYS A 1054 60.10 -5.88 -12.32
CA LYS A 1054 59.28 -6.56 -13.33
C LYS A 1054 58.20 -7.42 -12.68
N ALA A 1055 57.04 -7.54 -13.34
CA ALA A 1055 55.95 -8.42 -12.92
C ALA A 1055 56.42 -9.87 -12.68
N LEU A 1056 57.26 -10.41 -13.56
CA LEU A 1056 57.83 -11.76 -13.38
C LEU A 1056 58.60 -11.89 -12.07
N THR A 1057 59.35 -10.85 -11.68
CA THR A 1057 60.10 -10.84 -10.41
C THR A 1057 59.15 -10.70 -9.22
N ALA A 1058 58.18 -9.79 -9.29
CA ALA A 1058 57.17 -9.59 -8.25
C ALA A 1058 56.34 -10.87 -7.99
N ALA A 1059 56.02 -11.63 -9.05
CA ALA A 1059 55.31 -12.90 -8.91
C ALA A 1059 56.14 -13.99 -8.20
N THR A 1060 57.47 -13.97 -8.27
CA THR A 1060 58.32 -14.95 -7.54
C THR A 1060 58.21 -14.83 -6.02
N VAL A 1061 57.83 -13.64 -5.53
CA VAL A 1061 57.58 -13.36 -4.11
C VAL A 1061 56.08 -13.25 -3.80
N PHE A 1062 55.24 -13.68 -4.74
CA PHE A 1062 53.79 -13.72 -4.62
C PHE A 1062 53.13 -12.35 -4.38
N GLU A 1063 53.74 -11.25 -4.82
CA GLU A 1063 53.08 -9.92 -4.79
C GLU A 1063 51.97 -9.79 -5.85
N LEU A 1064 51.99 -10.67 -6.85
CA LEU A 1064 50.97 -10.87 -7.87
C LEU A 1064 50.52 -12.33 -7.83
N ASP A 1065 49.26 -12.58 -8.15
CA ASP A 1065 48.72 -13.95 -8.21
C ASP A 1065 49.23 -14.71 -9.43
N ASP A 1066 49.45 -14.01 -10.55
CA ASP A 1066 50.08 -14.56 -11.75
C ASP A 1066 50.60 -13.46 -12.70
N VAL A 1067 51.48 -13.86 -13.62
CA VAL A 1067 51.86 -13.07 -14.81
C VAL A 1067 51.41 -13.84 -16.05
N ILE A 1068 50.36 -13.33 -16.68
CA ILE A 1068 49.59 -14.08 -17.67
C ILE A 1068 49.97 -13.71 -19.11
N ASP A 1069 49.69 -14.60 -20.07
CA ASP A 1069 49.58 -14.19 -21.47
C ASP A 1069 48.38 -13.24 -21.59
N PRO A 1070 48.51 -12.03 -22.18
CA PRO A 1070 47.39 -11.10 -22.34
C PRO A 1070 46.13 -11.73 -22.98
N ALA A 1071 46.30 -12.73 -23.84
CA ALA A 1071 45.20 -13.47 -24.46
C ALA A 1071 44.34 -14.27 -23.46
N GLU A 1072 44.87 -14.56 -22.26
CA GLU A 1072 44.16 -15.29 -21.20
C GLU A 1072 43.36 -14.38 -20.27
N THR A 1073 43.42 -13.05 -20.44
CA THR A 1073 42.74 -12.09 -19.56
C THR A 1073 41.27 -12.44 -19.34
N ARG A 1074 40.54 -12.74 -20.41
CA ARG A 1074 39.11 -13.10 -20.34
C ARG A 1074 38.84 -14.34 -19.47
N ARG A 1075 39.75 -15.32 -19.43
CA ARG A 1075 39.63 -16.52 -18.59
C ARG A 1075 39.62 -16.16 -17.10
N TRP A 1076 40.44 -15.22 -16.69
CA TRP A 1076 40.47 -14.70 -15.32
C TRP A 1076 39.23 -13.88 -15.00
N LEU A 1077 38.76 -13.05 -15.93
CA LEU A 1077 37.53 -12.27 -15.70
C LEU A 1077 36.31 -13.17 -15.42
N ARG A 1078 36.26 -14.39 -15.96
CA ARG A 1078 35.20 -15.37 -15.64
C ARG A 1078 35.16 -15.78 -14.17
N THR A 1079 36.24 -15.59 -13.40
CA THR A 1079 36.25 -15.96 -11.98
C THR A 1079 35.61 -14.91 -11.09
N LEU A 1080 35.24 -13.75 -11.66
CA LEU A 1080 34.48 -12.69 -10.97
C LEU A 1080 32.95 -12.96 -11.01
N ARG A 1081 32.56 -14.21 -11.29
CA ARG A 1081 31.17 -14.64 -11.39
C ARG A 1081 30.45 -14.67 -10.07
#